data_AF-A0A643G2H4-F1
#
_entry.id   AF-A0A643G2H4-F1
#
_cell.length_a   1.000
_cell.length_b   1.000
_cell.length_c   1.000
_cell.angle_alpha   90.00
_cell.angle_beta   90.00
_cell.angle_gamma   90.00
#
_symmetry.space_group_name_H-M   'P 1'
#
loop_
_entity.id
_entity.type
_entity.pdbx_description
1 polymer ?
#
loop_
_entity_poly.entity_id
_entity_poly.type
_entity_poly.pdbx_seq_one_letter_code
_entity_poly.pdbx_strand_id
1 'polypeptide(L)'
;MAAWSKWWRHLAGKPLDPLAPETRHAIAVVPVLAWVGLGADGLSSSCYGPEEAFLALGTHTPLALFLALATACTVFIIAVGYNQVIELFPTGGGGYRVATALLGPRPGLVSGAALLVDYVLTVATSLASGVDAFFSLLPVEAQAFKLATELVIVIMMTGLNFRGMKESILVLMPIFLAFVVLHLGLIVYGVAAHGDHLGAVVPNAIGEASGMSQAMGPIVVAALLMRAFSLGGGTYTGLEAVSNNVNMLAEPRVSNGKWTMFYMATSLAFTAGGIILLYMLWNAAPVEGKTLNAVVFDRIIDHLGFGSAWSRHALLAALLASEAGLLLVGAQTGFLDGPAVLSNMAADYWVPRHFRDLSARLVRQNGVIVMGLASLLILLWTHGQVAVLVVLYSINVFLTFSLSLLGLCIYWWRHRGEPRWIVRFALSLLGLSVTATVLVITLVEKFTDGGWLTVLVTGLVVALCVFIKRHYTTTRAELARADALFAGSPPLVDASRVRPLDRSLPTAIVLVGKHRGASMHALLWVERLFPGHFKNMIFLAVGEVDAQSYEGQETLHRLQQTIGESLRYYVANCQRHGLAADSRAAFGTNPVLEFMTLVDAVTAEYPNSVCFASKLIFRHVNFLTAWLHNQTPGELQERLHLQGKQMVLLPMNVA
;
A
#
# COMPACT_ATOMS: atom_id res chain seq x y z
N MET A 1 5.87 -19.55 -25.76
CA MET A 1 6.20 -19.32 -24.33
C MET A 1 7.63 -18.82 -24.10
N ALA A 2 8.66 -19.36 -24.75
CA ALA A 2 10.06 -18.93 -24.54
C ALA A 2 10.34 -17.44 -24.88
N ALA A 3 9.73 -16.91 -25.95
CA ALA A 3 9.88 -15.49 -26.33
C ALA A 3 9.25 -14.55 -25.29
N TRP A 4 8.03 -14.83 -24.83
CA TRP A 4 7.38 -14.10 -23.74
C TRP A 4 8.23 -14.09 -22.46
N SER A 5 8.85 -15.22 -22.12
CA SER A 5 9.74 -15.31 -20.95
C SER A 5 11.03 -14.48 -21.07
N LYS A 6 11.52 -14.23 -22.29
CA LYS A 6 12.70 -13.37 -22.55
C LYS A 6 12.31 -11.89 -22.48
N TRP A 7 11.21 -11.51 -23.13
CA TRP A 7 10.64 -10.16 -23.07
C TRP A 7 10.30 -9.76 -21.62
N TRP A 8 9.63 -10.65 -20.89
CA TRP A 8 9.34 -10.47 -19.47
C TRP A 8 10.60 -10.35 -18.61
N ARG A 9 11.68 -11.09 -18.93
CA ARG A 9 12.97 -10.96 -18.25
C ARG A 9 13.70 -9.64 -18.56
N HIS A 10 13.53 -9.06 -19.75
CA HIS A 10 14.06 -7.73 -20.06
C HIS A 10 13.26 -6.61 -19.39
N LEU A 11 11.94 -6.78 -19.27
CA LEU A 11 11.07 -5.84 -18.58
C LEU A 11 11.21 -5.95 -17.05
N ALA A 12 11.26 -7.14 -16.47
CA ALA A 12 11.27 -7.37 -15.02
C ALA A 12 12.65 -7.69 -14.40
N GLY A 13 13.69 -8.03 -15.18
CA GLY A 13 15.07 -8.31 -14.75
C GLY A 13 15.43 -9.80 -14.45
N LYS A 14 16.60 -10.07 -13.80
CA LYS A 14 17.06 -11.41 -13.28
C LYS A 14 16.56 -11.87 -11.87
N PRO A 15 16.00 -13.07 -11.65
CA PRO A 15 15.39 -13.46 -10.36
C PRO A 15 16.30 -13.24 -9.13
N LEU A 16 15.71 -12.87 -7.99
CA LEU A 16 16.39 -12.67 -6.70
C LEU A 16 16.16 -13.88 -5.79
N ASP A 17 17.18 -14.25 -5.00
CA ASP A 17 17.08 -15.34 -4.02
C ASP A 17 16.42 -14.83 -2.73
N PRO A 18 15.22 -15.35 -2.35
CA PRO A 18 14.55 -14.95 -1.12
C PRO A 18 15.33 -15.31 0.16
N LEU A 19 16.25 -16.28 0.12
CA LEU A 19 17.02 -16.75 1.27
C LEU A 19 18.32 -15.97 1.50
N ALA A 20 18.80 -15.26 0.48
CA ALA A 20 20.01 -14.45 0.57
C ALA A 20 19.83 -13.25 1.52
N PRO A 21 20.71 -13.05 2.52
CA PRO A 21 20.64 -11.93 3.47
C PRO A 21 20.63 -10.56 2.78
N GLU A 22 21.39 -10.41 1.70
CA GLU A 22 21.51 -9.19 0.90
C GLU A 22 20.18 -8.69 0.34
N THR A 23 19.23 -9.58 0.05
CA THR A 23 17.92 -9.17 -0.47
C THR A 23 17.03 -8.56 0.62
N ARG A 24 17.28 -8.93 1.88
CA ARG A 24 16.46 -8.60 3.07
C ARG A 24 16.91 -7.37 3.83
N HIS A 25 18.11 -6.86 3.55
CA HIS A 25 18.55 -5.60 4.09
C HIS A 25 17.77 -4.46 3.41
N ALA A 26 16.67 -4.03 4.03
CA ALA A 26 16.17 -2.69 3.77
C ALA A 26 17.25 -1.71 4.21
N ILE A 27 17.65 -0.79 3.33
CA ILE A 27 18.55 0.30 3.71
C ILE A 27 17.87 1.05 4.84
N ALA A 28 18.44 0.94 6.04
CA ALA A 28 17.98 1.68 7.20
C ALA A 28 18.14 3.18 6.90
N VAL A 29 17.03 3.87 6.73
CA VAL A 29 17.04 5.26 6.27
C VAL A 29 17.13 6.20 7.49
N VAL A 30 18.12 7.09 7.48
CA VAL A 30 18.28 8.16 8.48
C VAL A 30 17.16 9.20 8.28
N PRO A 31 16.68 9.91 9.34
CA PRO A 31 15.51 10.80 9.24
C PRO A 31 15.51 11.80 8.07
N VAL A 32 16.66 12.37 7.69
CA VAL A 32 16.75 13.30 6.55
C VAL A 32 16.46 12.60 5.23
N LEU A 33 17.05 11.42 5.01
CA LEU A 33 16.79 10.63 3.81
C LEU A 33 15.36 10.06 3.81
N ALA A 34 14.79 9.80 5.00
CA ALA A 34 13.42 9.36 5.14
C ALA A 34 12.43 10.50 4.89
N TRP A 35 12.78 11.73 5.26
CA TRP A 35 12.02 12.93 4.91
C TRP A 35 12.02 13.14 3.39
N VAL A 36 13.15 12.93 2.72
CA VAL A 36 13.22 12.96 1.25
C VAL A 36 12.34 11.86 0.63
N GLY A 37 12.48 10.62 1.10
CA GLY A 37 11.77 9.46 0.54
C GLY A 37 10.26 9.44 0.81
N LEU A 38 9.89 9.52 2.09
CA LEU A 38 8.51 9.38 2.57
C LEU A 38 7.79 10.74 2.64
N GLY A 39 8.53 11.81 2.90
CA GLY A 39 7.96 13.16 2.97
C GLY A 39 7.67 13.78 1.60
N ALA A 40 8.19 13.22 0.51
CA ALA A 40 7.85 13.64 -0.86
C ALA A 40 6.35 13.57 -1.14
N ASP A 41 5.68 12.51 -0.68
CA ASP A 41 4.23 12.33 -0.81
C ASP A 41 3.48 13.47 -0.10
N GLY A 42 3.80 13.71 1.16
CA GLY A 42 3.22 14.81 1.95
C GLY A 42 3.48 16.18 1.34
N LEU A 43 4.71 16.46 0.89
CA LEU A 43 5.06 17.76 0.31
C LEU A 43 4.41 17.98 -1.07
N SER A 44 4.31 16.94 -1.89
CA SER A 44 3.70 17.02 -3.21
C SER A 44 2.23 17.46 -3.14
N SER A 45 1.56 17.17 -2.03
CA SER A 45 0.18 17.57 -1.74
C SER A 45 -0.04 19.09 -1.76
N SER A 46 1.02 19.88 -1.57
CA SER A 46 0.99 21.34 -1.68
C SER A 46 0.82 21.87 -3.11
N CYS A 47 0.92 21.00 -4.13
CA CYS A 47 0.73 21.37 -5.54
C CYS A 47 -0.74 21.39 -5.98
N TYR A 48 -1.65 20.77 -5.21
CA TYR A 48 -3.09 20.70 -5.54
C TYR A 48 -4.00 21.08 -4.37
N GLY A 49 -3.65 20.72 -3.13
CA GLY A 49 -4.50 20.98 -1.96
C GLY A 49 -4.75 22.47 -1.68
N PRO A 50 -3.71 23.31 -1.62
CA PRO A 50 -3.83 24.77 -1.45
C PRO A 50 -4.74 25.45 -2.47
N GLU A 51 -4.66 25.03 -3.75
CA GLU A 51 -5.43 25.60 -4.84
C GLU A 51 -6.93 25.39 -4.62
N GLU A 52 -7.35 24.15 -4.37
CA GLU A 52 -8.75 23.82 -4.09
C GLU A 52 -9.29 24.55 -2.84
N ALA A 53 -8.45 24.66 -1.80
CA ALA A 53 -8.81 25.39 -0.59
C ALA A 53 -9.06 26.88 -0.87
N PHE A 54 -8.18 27.51 -1.65
CA PHE A 54 -8.25 28.93 -1.94
C PHE A 54 -9.41 29.26 -2.89
N LEU A 55 -9.60 28.48 -3.95
CA LEU A 55 -10.68 28.68 -4.92
C LEU A 55 -12.07 28.58 -4.27
N ALA A 56 -12.20 27.76 -3.22
CA ALA A 56 -13.44 27.63 -2.46
C ALA A 56 -13.86 28.89 -1.69
N LEU A 57 -12.94 29.83 -1.43
CA LEU A 57 -13.26 31.13 -0.82
C LEU A 57 -13.99 32.08 -1.79
N GLY A 58 -13.94 31.81 -3.10
CA GLY A 58 -14.54 32.65 -4.12
C GLY A 58 -13.97 34.07 -4.10
N THR A 59 -14.84 35.06 -3.94
CA THR A 59 -14.45 36.48 -3.92
C THR A 59 -13.87 36.95 -2.59
N HIS A 60 -13.99 36.15 -1.52
CA HIS A 60 -13.58 36.53 -0.17
C HIS A 60 -12.12 36.16 0.11
N THR A 61 -11.22 36.53 -0.80
CA THR A 61 -9.79 36.18 -0.73
C THR A 61 -9.05 36.67 0.52
N PRO A 62 -9.41 37.80 1.19
CA PRO A 62 -8.76 38.19 2.44
C PRO A 62 -8.89 37.15 3.57
N LEU A 63 -9.91 36.29 3.52
CA LEU A 63 -10.10 35.19 4.47
C LEU A 63 -9.05 34.08 4.34
N ALA A 64 -8.28 34.07 3.25
CA ALA A 64 -7.21 33.09 3.00
C ALA A 64 -6.15 33.09 4.10
N LEU A 65 -5.96 34.20 4.83
CA LEU A 65 -5.09 34.24 6.01
C LEU A 65 -5.53 33.23 7.09
N PHE A 66 -6.83 33.19 7.40
CA PHE A 66 -7.36 32.25 8.39
C PHE A 66 -7.25 30.81 7.89
N LEU A 67 -7.47 30.60 6.58
CA LEU A 67 -7.34 29.30 5.94
C LEU A 67 -5.89 28.78 5.96
N ALA A 68 -4.91 29.63 5.66
CA ALA A 68 -3.49 29.31 5.70
C ALA A 68 -3.06 28.91 7.12
N LEU A 69 -3.50 29.67 8.14
CA LEU A 69 -3.22 29.37 9.54
C LEU A 69 -3.90 28.06 9.98
N ALA A 70 -5.18 27.88 9.66
CA ALA A 70 -5.92 26.66 9.97
C ALA A 70 -5.27 25.43 9.33
N THR A 71 -4.79 25.57 8.08
CA THR A 71 -4.07 24.51 7.36
C THR A 71 -2.77 24.15 8.06
N ALA A 72 -1.91 25.14 8.34
CA ALA A 72 -0.66 24.91 9.04
C ALA A 72 -0.88 24.28 10.43
N CYS A 73 -1.81 24.80 11.23
CA CYS A 73 -2.14 24.25 12.54
C CYS A 73 -2.64 22.80 12.46
N THR A 74 -3.49 22.49 11.48
CA THR A 74 -4.06 21.14 11.31
C THR A 74 -3.00 20.11 10.96
N VAL A 75 -2.04 20.46 10.09
CA VAL A 75 -0.89 19.59 9.79
C VAL A 75 -0.17 19.19 11.07
N PHE A 76 0.10 20.15 11.97
CA PHE A 76 0.74 19.85 13.25
C PHE A 76 -0.15 19.03 14.20
N ILE A 77 -1.45 19.33 14.28
CA ILE A 77 -2.39 18.56 15.12
C ILE A 77 -2.40 17.09 14.70
N ILE A 78 -2.53 16.81 13.40
CA ILE A 78 -2.54 15.44 12.87
C ILE A 78 -1.18 14.77 13.08
N ALA A 79 -0.08 15.47 12.78
CA ALA A 79 1.28 14.94 12.98
C ALA A 79 1.57 14.56 14.43
N VAL A 80 1.10 15.36 15.40
CA VAL A 80 1.22 15.05 16.84
C VAL A 80 0.38 13.82 17.23
N GLY A 81 -0.81 13.66 16.66
CA GLY A 81 -1.60 12.43 16.81
C GLY A 81 -0.86 11.20 16.27
N TYR A 82 -0.30 11.32 15.07
CA TYR A 82 0.42 10.23 14.39
C TYR A 82 1.78 9.89 15.02
N ASN A 83 2.41 10.83 15.75
CA ASN A 83 3.56 10.49 16.59
C ASN A 83 3.23 9.43 17.65
N GLN A 84 1.99 9.40 18.16
CA GLN A 84 1.54 8.36 19.10
C GLN A 84 1.32 7.02 18.40
N VAL A 85 0.88 7.04 17.13
CA VAL A 85 0.81 5.84 16.29
C VAL A 85 2.21 5.24 16.09
N ILE A 86 3.20 6.08 15.76
CA ILE A 86 4.60 5.65 15.58
C ILE A 86 5.16 5.01 16.88
N GLU A 87 4.84 5.57 18.05
CA GLU A 87 5.24 5.00 19.34
C GLU A 87 4.64 3.62 19.60
N LEU A 88 3.34 3.43 19.34
CA LEU A 88 2.63 2.19 19.63
C LEU A 88 2.88 1.11 18.57
N PHE A 89 3.17 1.50 17.33
CA PHE A 89 3.35 0.61 16.19
C PHE A 89 4.70 0.86 15.49
N PRO A 90 5.85 0.61 16.15
CA PRO A 90 7.19 0.84 15.57
C PRO A 90 7.53 -0.09 14.41
N THR A 91 6.71 -1.12 14.20
CA THR A 91 6.82 -2.04 13.06
C THR A 91 6.01 -1.57 11.85
N GLY A 92 5.41 -0.37 11.89
CA GLY A 92 4.61 0.19 10.81
C GLY A 92 3.28 -0.53 10.59
N GLY A 93 2.72 -0.39 9.38
CA GLY A 93 1.47 -1.05 8.97
C GLY A 93 0.23 -0.15 8.98
N GLY A 94 0.39 1.11 9.38
CA GLY A 94 -0.55 2.19 9.07
C GLY A 94 -1.96 2.08 9.61
N GLY A 95 -2.86 2.87 9.01
CA GLY A 95 -4.25 2.99 9.46
C GLY A 95 -5.01 1.65 9.51
N TYR A 96 -4.70 0.70 8.61
CA TYR A 96 -5.30 -0.64 8.64
C TYR A 96 -4.91 -1.40 9.91
N ARG A 97 -3.61 -1.47 10.21
CA ARG A 97 -3.11 -2.22 11.37
C ARG A 97 -3.50 -1.56 12.68
N VAL A 98 -3.43 -0.23 12.74
CA VAL A 98 -3.84 0.56 13.91
C VAL A 98 -5.32 0.35 14.22
N ALA A 99 -6.19 0.53 13.22
CA ALA A 99 -7.63 0.31 13.41
C ALA A 99 -7.94 -1.14 13.77
N THR A 100 -7.27 -2.12 13.14
CA THR A 100 -7.46 -3.54 13.45
C THR A 100 -7.05 -3.88 14.88
N ALA A 101 -5.91 -3.36 15.35
CA ALA A 101 -5.39 -3.63 16.69
C ALA A 101 -6.17 -2.90 17.80
N LEU A 102 -6.59 -1.66 17.56
CA LEU A 102 -7.21 -0.81 18.59
C LEU A 102 -8.75 -0.90 18.60
N LEU A 103 -9.39 -1.04 17.43
CA LEU A 103 -10.85 -1.07 17.29
C LEU A 103 -11.39 -2.47 16.93
N GLY A 104 -10.54 -3.36 16.44
CA GLY A 104 -10.89 -4.73 16.06
C GLY A 104 -11.03 -4.96 14.55
N PRO A 105 -11.33 -6.19 14.11
CA PRO A 105 -11.22 -6.59 12.71
C PRO A 105 -12.18 -5.89 11.75
N ARG A 106 -13.39 -5.50 12.21
CA ARG A 106 -14.40 -4.86 11.32
C ARG A 106 -14.08 -3.40 11.02
N PRO A 107 -13.79 -2.52 12.01
CA PRO A 107 -13.30 -1.18 11.72
C PRO A 107 -11.95 -1.20 11.01
N GLY A 108 -11.10 -2.19 11.35
CA GLY A 108 -9.87 -2.49 10.63
C GLY A 108 -10.10 -2.70 9.13
N LEU A 109 -11.05 -3.56 8.76
CA LEU A 109 -11.42 -3.77 7.35
C LEU A 109 -11.86 -2.48 6.65
N VAL A 110 -12.69 -1.66 7.29
CA VAL A 110 -13.15 -0.38 6.70
C VAL A 110 -11.96 0.55 6.46
N SER A 111 -11.06 0.68 7.43
CA SER A 111 -9.82 1.45 7.29
C SER A 111 -8.93 0.90 6.17
N GLY A 112 -8.75 -0.43 6.07
CA GLY A 112 -7.96 -1.05 5.01
C GLY A 112 -8.54 -0.87 3.62
N ALA A 113 -9.86 -0.97 3.48
CA ALA A 113 -10.55 -0.71 2.22
C ALA A 113 -10.45 0.76 1.81
N ALA A 114 -10.62 1.68 2.76
CA ALA A 114 -10.44 3.11 2.53
C ALA A 114 -9.00 3.43 2.10
N LEU A 115 -7.98 2.91 2.79
CA LEU A 115 -6.57 3.04 2.39
C LEU A 115 -6.30 2.47 0.99
N LEU A 116 -6.93 1.35 0.63
CA LEU A 116 -6.75 0.77 -0.69
C LEU A 116 -7.22 1.71 -1.80
N VAL A 117 -8.40 2.30 -1.62
CA VAL A 117 -8.96 3.28 -2.56
C VAL A 117 -8.16 4.57 -2.52
N ASP A 118 -7.72 4.99 -1.32
CA ASP A 118 -6.83 6.13 -1.12
C ASP A 118 -5.57 6.01 -1.95
N TYR A 119 -4.86 4.88 -1.90
CA TYR A 119 -3.63 4.68 -2.68
C TYR A 119 -3.84 4.66 -4.19
N VAL A 120 -4.97 4.16 -4.67
CA VAL A 120 -5.36 4.29 -6.09
C VAL A 120 -5.54 5.76 -6.44
N LEU A 121 -6.19 6.52 -5.57
CA LEU A 121 -6.40 7.95 -5.74
C LEU A 121 -5.09 8.74 -5.56
N THR A 122 -4.13 8.30 -4.74
CA THR A 122 -2.78 8.90 -4.64
C THR A 122 -2.09 8.82 -6.00
N VAL A 123 -2.09 7.65 -6.64
CA VAL A 123 -1.49 7.46 -7.96
C VAL A 123 -2.18 8.36 -8.98
N ALA A 124 -3.52 8.34 -9.03
CA ALA A 124 -4.28 9.13 -10.00
C ALA A 124 -4.11 10.64 -9.80
N THR A 125 -4.29 11.14 -8.58
CA THR A 125 -4.22 12.57 -8.24
C THR A 125 -2.83 13.12 -8.47
N SER A 126 -1.80 12.39 -8.02
CA SER A 126 -0.42 12.84 -8.18
C SER A 126 -0.01 12.86 -9.65
N LEU A 127 -0.41 11.88 -10.46
CA LEU A 127 -0.10 11.89 -11.89
C LEU A 127 -0.88 12.96 -12.65
N ALA A 128 -2.17 13.14 -12.36
CA ALA A 128 -2.98 14.20 -12.96
C ALA A 128 -2.43 15.60 -12.60
N SER A 129 -2.16 15.85 -11.31
CA SER A 129 -1.59 17.12 -10.86
C SER A 129 -0.18 17.35 -11.40
N GLY A 130 0.64 16.30 -11.51
CA GLY A 130 1.99 16.41 -12.07
C GLY A 130 1.97 16.74 -13.56
N VAL A 131 1.03 16.16 -14.29
CA VAL A 131 0.77 16.50 -15.70
C VAL A 131 0.21 17.91 -15.82
N ASP A 132 -0.68 18.36 -14.94
CA ASP A 132 -1.18 19.74 -14.90
C ASP A 132 -0.05 20.76 -14.67
N ALA A 133 0.84 20.51 -13.70
CA ALA A 133 2.00 21.35 -13.45
C ALA A 133 2.92 21.42 -14.68
N PHE A 134 3.22 20.27 -15.32
CA PHE A 134 4.05 20.24 -16.51
C PHE A 134 3.39 20.92 -17.72
N PHE A 135 2.10 20.67 -17.96
CA PHE A 135 1.35 21.24 -19.09
C PHE A 135 1.06 22.73 -18.91
N SER A 136 1.20 23.27 -17.70
CA SER A 136 1.16 24.72 -17.46
C SER A 136 2.29 25.49 -18.16
N LEU A 137 3.35 24.79 -18.58
CA LEU A 137 4.44 25.34 -19.40
C LEU A 137 4.14 25.28 -20.91
N LEU A 138 3.11 24.55 -21.32
CA LEU A 138 2.78 24.29 -22.73
C LEU A 138 1.62 25.20 -23.20
N PRO A 139 1.46 25.38 -24.53
CA PRO A 139 0.31 26.07 -25.10
C PRO A 139 -1.03 25.40 -24.75
N VAL A 140 -2.12 26.17 -24.78
CA VAL A 140 -3.47 25.69 -24.42
C VAL A 140 -3.94 24.57 -25.36
N GLU A 141 -3.48 24.54 -26.61
CA GLU A 141 -3.81 23.48 -27.56
C GLU A 141 -3.25 22.11 -27.14
N ALA A 142 -2.15 22.11 -26.37
CA ALA A 142 -1.56 20.87 -25.86
C ALA A 142 -2.45 20.20 -24.80
N GLN A 143 -3.37 20.92 -24.18
CA GLN A 143 -4.21 20.45 -23.08
C GLN A 143 -5.08 19.23 -23.47
N ALA A 144 -5.41 19.10 -24.76
CA ALA A 144 -6.13 17.94 -25.29
C ALA A 144 -5.37 16.60 -25.11
N PHE A 145 -4.04 16.63 -24.95
CA PHE A 145 -3.21 15.45 -24.77
C PHE A 145 -2.97 15.05 -23.31
N LYS A 146 -3.47 15.84 -22.33
CA LYS A 146 -3.25 15.61 -20.89
C LYS A 146 -3.61 14.19 -20.45
N LEU A 147 -4.87 13.80 -20.67
CA LEU A 147 -5.37 12.49 -20.28
C LEU A 147 -4.56 11.36 -20.94
N ALA A 148 -4.19 11.49 -22.21
CA ALA A 148 -3.37 10.50 -22.89
C ALA A 148 -1.98 10.38 -22.23
N THR A 149 -1.36 11.50 -21.87
CA THR A 149 -0.08 11.53 -21.17
C THR A 149 -0.17 10.90 -19.78
N GLU A 150 -1.21 11.20 -18.99
CA GLU A 150 -1.46 10.59 -17.68
C GLU A 150 -1.54 9.06 -17.79
N LEU A 151 -2.35 8.54 -18.72
CA LEU A 151 -2.52 7.09 -18.92
C LEU A 151 -1.20 6.41 -19.32
N VAL A 152 -0.41 7.04 -20.21
CA VAL A 152 0.90 6.53 -20.60
C VAL A 152 1.85 6.48 -19.40
N ILE A 153 1.86 7.52 -18.57
CA ILE A 153 2.71 7.57 -17.37
C ILE A 153 2.30 6.48 -16.37
N VAL A 154 1.00 6.26 -16.12
CA VAL A 154 0.53 5.16 -15.25
C VAL A 154 1.01 3.81 -15.74
N ILE A 155 0.90 3.53 -17.05
CA ILE A 155 1.34 2.27 -17.65
C ILE A 155 2.86 2.12 -17.49
N MET A 156 3.61 3.19 -17.76
CA MET A 156 5.07 3.20 -17.59
C MET A 156 5.47 2.93 -16.13
N MET A 157 4.85 3.62 -15.17
CA MET A 157 5.13 3.45 -13.74
C MET A 157 4.75 2.06 -13.24
N THR A 158 3.64 1.50 -13.71
CA THR A 158 3.25 0.12 -13.41
C THR A 158 4.32 -0.86 -13.88
N GLY A 159 4.85 -0.66 -15.10
CA GLY A 159 5.95 -1.46 -15.64
C GLY A 159 7.27 -1.30 -14.88
N LEU A 160 7.62 -0.08 -14.49
CA LEU A 160 8.81 0.21 -13.68
C LEU A 160 8.74 -0.48 -12.31
N ASN A 161 7.57 -0.50 -11.68
CA ASN A 161 7.36 -1.14 -10.38
C ASN A 161 7.54 -2.67 -10.43
N PHE A 162 7.33 -3.33 -11.57
CA PHE A 162 7.63 -4.76 -11.72
C PHE A 162 9.13 -5.08 -11.61
N ARG A 163 10.02 -4.11 -11.85
CA ARG A 163 11.47 -4.31 -11.68
C ARG A 163 11.88 -4.38 -10.22
N GLY A 164 11.02 -3.97 -9.30
CA GLY A 164 11.34 -3.89 -7.88
C GLY A 164 12.38 -2.82 -7.61
N MET A 165 12.05 -1.58 -8.00
CA MET A 165 12.90 -0.42 -7.70
C MET A 165 12.93 -0.20 -6.18
N LYS A 166 13.85 -0.90 -5.50
CA LYS A 166 14.11 -0.76 -4.06
C LYS A 166 15.04 0.41 -3.73
N GLU A 167 15.57 1.11 -4.73
CA GLU A 167 16.46 2.25 -4.52
C GLU A 167 16.08 3.41 -5.44
N SER A 168 15.34 4.39 -4.89
CA SER A 168 15.03 5.64 -5.59
C SER A 168 15.29 6.88 -4.75
N ILE A 169 15.79 6.77 -3.50
CA ILE A 169 16.08 7.96 -2.68
C ILE A 169 17.18 8.82 -3.33
N LEU A 170 18.24 8.20 -3.90
CA LEU A 170 19.31 8.93 -4.57
C LEU A 170 18.84 9.66 -5.84
N VAL A 171 17.90 9.07 -6.58
CA VAL A 171 17.30 9.69 -7.78
C VAL A 171 16.28 10.77 -7.39
N LEU A 172 15.57 10.56 -6.28
CA LEU A 172 14.59 11.49 -5.73
C LEU A 172 15.22 12.72 -5.10
N MET A 173 16.36 12.57 -4.43
CA MET A 173 16.98 13.62 -3.63
C MET A 173 17.19 14.94 -4.42
N PRO A 174 17.73 14.94 -5.66
CA PRO A 174 17.84 16.17 -6.44
C PRO A 174 16.50 16.83 -6.74
N ILE A 175 15.47 16.04 -7.08
CA ILE A 175 14.12 16.54 -7.40
C ILE A 175 13.49 17.16 -6.16
N PHE A 176 13.55 16.44 -5.03
CA PHE A 176 13.03 16.88 -3.75
C PHE A 176 13.73 18.17 -3.28
N LEU A 177 15.06 18.22 -3.35
CA LEU A 177 15.82 19.39 -2.93
C LEU A 177 15.53 20.59 -3.83
N ALA A 178 15.43 20.39 -5.15
CA ALA A 178 15.04 21.44 -6.09
C ALA A 178 13.67 22.01 -5.72
N PHE A 179 12.68 21.15 -5.48
CA PHE A 179 11.35 21.56 -5.04
C PHE A 179 11.42 22.39 -3.76
N VAL A 180 12.04 21.86 -2.70
CA VAL A 180 12.09 22.52 -1.39
C VAL A 180 12.80 23.87 -1.47
N VAL A 181 13.96 23.95 -2.12
CA VAL A 181 14.76 25.18 -2.20
C VAL A 181 14.05 26.25 -3.03
N LEU A 182 13.50 25.88 -4.20
CA LEU A 182 12.81 26.83 -5.07
C LEU A 182 11.54 27.36 -4.41
N HIS A 183 10.71 26.49 -3.82
CA HIS A 183 9.49 26.91 -3.13
C HIS A 183 9.81 27.74 -1.89
N LEU A 184 10.79 27.32 -1.07
CA LEU A 184 11.21 28.10 0.09
C LEU A 184 11.66 29.51 -0.31
N GLY A 185 12.51 29.62 -1.33
CA GLY A 185 13.01 30.90 -1.83
C GLY A 185 11.90 31.80 -2.35
N LEU A 186 11.02 31.27 -3.21
CA LEU A 186 9.93 32.04 -3.81
C LEU A 186 8.81 32.39 -2.82
N ILE A 187 8.52 31.53 -1.84
CA ILE A 187 7.57 31.85 -0.76
C ILE A 187 8.12 32.97 0.12
N VAL A 188 9.36 32.85 0.60
CA VAL A 188 9.98 33.89 1.42
C VAL A 188 10.04 35.20 0.66
N TYR A 189 10.51 35.19 -0.58
CA TYR A 189 10.58 36.38 -1.42
C TYR A 189 9.19 36.96 -1.72
N GLY A 190 8.23 36.13 -2.13
CA GLY A 190 6.89 36.57 -2.52
C GLY A 190 6.12 37.23 -1.36
N VAL A 191 6.33 36.76 -0.13
CA VAL A 191 5.81 37.40 1.08
C VAL A 191 6.58 38.68 1.42
N ALA A 192 7.92 38.64 1.36
CA ALA A 192 8.76 39.80 1.69
C ALA A 192 8.58 40.97 0.71
N ALA A 193 8.32 40.69 -0.58
CA ALA A 193 8.03 41.69 -1.60
C ALA A 193 6.77 42.51 -1.29
N HIS A 194 5.86 41.98 -0.47
CA HIS A 194 4.66 42.68 0.01
C HIS A 194 4.85 43.29 1.41
N GLY A 195 6.09 43.45 1.87
CA GLY A 195 6.45 43.88 3.23
C GLY A 195 5.69 45.11 3.73
N ASP A 196 5.54 46.14 2.90
CA ASP A 196 4.83 47.39 3.24
C ASP A 196 3.31 47.20 3.40
N HIS A 197 2.75 46.16 2.79
CA HIS A 197 1.33 45.82 2.84
C HIS A 197 1.00 44.72 3.87
N LEU A 198 2.00 44.04 4.45
CA LEU A 198 1.78 43.00 5.45
C LEU A 198 1.04 43.50 6.68
N GLY A 199 1.27 44.77 7.07
CA GLY A 199 0.54 45.41 8.17
C GLY A 199 -0.97 45.52 7.95
N ALA A 200 -1.42 45.53 6.69
CA ALA A 200 -2.85 45.61 6.32
C ALA A 200 -3.50 44.23 6.16
N VAL A 201 -2.73 43.14 6.05
CA VAL A 201 -3.26 41.78 5.82
C VAL A 201 -4.20 41.33 6.95
N VAL A 202 -3.78 41.50 8.21
CA VAL A 202 -4.60 41.12 9.38
C VAL A 202 -5.85 42.01 9.50
N PRO A 203 -5.75 43.36 9.45
CA PRO A 203 -6.93 44.23 9.41
C PRO A 203 -7.90 43.91 8.28
N ASN A 204 -7.41 43.62 7.07
CA ASN A 204 -8.26 43.29 5.93
C ASN A 204 -8.99 41.95 6.12
N ALA A 205 -8.31 40.92 6.62
CA ALA A 205 -8.93 39.62 6.90
C ALA A 205 -10.02 39.73 7.98
N ILE A 206 -9.76 40.49 9.06
CA ILE A 206 -10.75 40.74 10.13
C ILE A 206 -11.89 41.62 9.61
N GLY A 207 -11.58 42.63 8.80
CA GLY A 207 -12.55 43.51 8.16
C GLY A 207 -13.51 42.72 7.27
N GLU A 208 -12.99 41.85 6.42
CA GLU A 208 -13.79 40.97 5.55
C GLU A 208 -14.68 40.03 6.37
N ALA A 209 -14.11 39.35 7.37
CA ALA A 209 -14.87 38.43 8.24
C ALA A 209 -15.97 39.15 9.03
N SER A 210 -15.69 40.34 9.57
CA SER A 210 -16.66 41.13 10.31
C SER A 210 -17.75 41.72 9.41
N GLY A 211 -17.39 42.22 8.22
CA GLY A 211 -18.32 42.73 7.22
C GLY A 211 -19.28 41.64 6.72
N MET A 212 -18.76 40.47 6.37
CA MET A 212 -19.59 39.32 6.01
C MET A 212 -20.46 38.85 7.18
N SER A 213 -19.91 38.80 8.40
CA SER A 213 -20.67 38.39 9.59
C SER A 213 -21.84 39.33 9.87
N GLN A 214 -21.67 40.64 9.64
CA GLN A 214 -22.75 41.62 9.76
C GLN A 214 -23.78 41.50 8.62
N ALA A 215 -23.33 41.24 7.39
CA ALA A 215 -24.20 41.18 6.22
C ALA A 215 -25.00 39.86 6.11
N MET A 216 -24.37 38.73 6.41
CA MET A 216 -24.89 37.38 6.16
C MET A 216 -24.99 36.52 7.43
N GLY A 217 -24.45 36.99 8.56
CA GLY A 217 -24.41 36.27 9.82
C GLY A 217 -23.10 35.49 10.04
N PRO A 218 -22.69 35.28 11.31
CA PRO A 218 -21.43 34.61 11.64
C PRO A 218 -21.39 33.14 11.22
N ILE A 219 -22.55 32.49 11.13
CA ILE A 219 -22.67 31.08 10.70
C ILE A 219 -22.25 30.92 9.24
N VAL A 220 -22.57 31.89 8.37
CA VAL A 220 -22.21 31.83 6.94
C VAL A 220 -20.70 31.96 6.76
N VAL A 221 -20.05 32.87 7.50
CA VAL A 221 -18.59 33.02 7.48
C VAL A 221 -17.90 31.74 7.95
N ALA A 222 -18.38 31.16 9.05
CA ALA A 222 -17.87 29.89 9.56
C ALA A 222 -18.08 28.75 8.55
N ALA A 223 -19.27 28.65 7.94
CA ALA A 223 -19.56 27.63 6.93
C ALA A 223 -18.67 27.76 5.68
N LEU A 224 -18.44 29.00 5.20
CA LEU A 224 -17.54 29.25 4.07
C LEU A 224 -16.10 28.83 4.39
N LEU A 225 -15.58 29.26 5.55
CA LEU A 225 -14.23 28.88 5.99
C LEU A 225 -14.09 27.37 6.17
N MET A 226 -15.09 26.72 6.76
CA MET A 226 -15.08 25.27 6.96
C MET A 226 -15.17 24.51 5.63
N ARG A 227 -15.96 25.01 4.67
CA ARG A 227 -16.04 24.47 3.31
C ARG A 227 -14.70 24.59 2.60
N ALA A 228 -14.10 25.78 2.61
CA ALA A 228 -12.78 26.02 1.99
C ALA A 228 -11.69 25.14 2.63
N PHE A 229 -11.68 25.06 3.96
CA PHE A 229 -10.78 24.19 4.71
C PHE A 229 -10.97 22.70 4.39
N SER A 230 -12.21 22.24 4.29
CA SER A 230 -12.56 20.85 3.94
C SER A 230 -12.13 20.49 2.52
N LEU A 231 -12.24 21.41 1.56
CA LEU A 231 -11.79 21.23 0.17
C LEU A 231 -10.26 21.24 0.04
N GLY A 232 -9.58 21.97 0.91
CA GLY A 232 -8.14 21.86 1.13
C GLY A 232 -7.67 20.56 1.77
N GLY A 233 -8.60 19.62 2.03
CA GLY A 233 -8.34 18.32 2.64
C GLY A 233 -7.22 17.50 1.98
N GLY A 234 -7.04 17.69 0.67
CA GLY A 234 -5.94 17.13 -0.11
C GLY A 234 -4.54 17.57 0.35
N THR A 235 -4.40 18.60 1.20
CA THR A 235 -3.11 19.07 1.71
C THR A 235 -2.53 18.15 2.78
N TYR A 236 -3.38 17.56 3.63
CA TYR A 236 -2.95 16.80 4.82
C TYR A 236 -2.54 15.36 4.48
N THR A 237 -2.58 15.04 3.20
CA THR A 237 -2.35 13.74 2.63
C THR A 237 -0.86 13.46 2.67
N GLY A 238 -0.45 12.19 2.79
CA GLY A 238 0.95 11.81 2.94
C GLY A 238 1.55 11.91 4.35
N LEU A 239 0.87 12.51 5.34
CA LEU A 239 1.25 12.35 6.76
C LEU A 239 1.23 10.87 7.19
N GLU A 240 0.36 10.06 6.57
CA GLU A 240 0.28 8.62 6.81
C GLU A 240 1.49 7.85 6.29
N ALA A 241 2.13 8.31 5.20
CA ALA A 241 3.24 7.61 4.55
C ALA A 241 4.40 7.33 5.53
N VAL A 242 4.71 8.30 6.40
CA VAL A 242 5.73 8.13 7.44
C VAL A 242 5.32 7.11 8.49
N SER A 243 4.06 7.10 8.93
CA SER A 243 3.57 6.14 9.93
C SER A 243 3.42 4.72 9.39
N ASN A 244 3.20 4.59 8.08
CA ASN A 244 3.03 3.30 7.41
C ASN A 244 4.39 2.61 7.24
N ASN A 245 5.45 3.39 7.02
CA ASN A 245 6.79 2.92 6.67
C ASN A 245 7.83 3.13 7.78
N VAL A 246 7.43 3.18 9.06
CA VAL A 246 8.34 3.31 10.22
C VAL A 246 9.38 2.19 10.26
N ASN A 247 9.04 1.01 9.76
CA ASN A 247 9.92 -0.15 9.67
C ASN A 247 11.13 0.06 8.75
N MET A 248 11.08 1.00 7.80
CA MET A 248 12.20 1.37 6.91
C MET A 248 13.24 2.26 7.59
N LEU A 249 12.90 2.85 8.73
CA LEU A 249 13.78 3.77 9.44
C LEU A 249 14.90 3.02 10.15
N ALA A 250 16.06 3.67 10.23
CA ALA A 250 17.16 3.21 11.06
C ALA A 250 16.76 3.15 12.54
N GLU A 251 17.37 2.23 13.29
CA GLU A 251 17.21 2.22 14.75
C GLU A 251 17.94 3.43 15.37
N PRO A 252 17.38 4.09 16.41
CA PRO A 252 16.09 3.82 17.07
C PRO A 252 14.87 4.31 16.28
N ARG A 253 14.01 3.38 15.82
CA ARG A 253 12.92 3.67 14.88
C ARG A 253 11.92 4.73 15.34
N VAL A 254 11.51 4.70 16.60
CA VAL A 254 10.51 5.64 17.14
C VAL A 254 11.05 7.08 17.15
N SER A 255 12.30 7.27 17.60
CA SER A 255 12.92 8.61 17.62
C SER A 255 13.08 9.15 16.21
N ASN A 256 13.61 8.31 15.32
CA ASN A 256 13.82 8.67 13.92
C ASN A 256 12.49 8.96 13.19
N GLY A 257 11.43 8.22 13.51
CA GLY A 257 10.09 8.43 12.96
C GLY A 257 9.49 9.77 13.36
N LYS A 258 9.64 10.17 14.64
CA LYS A 258 9.18 11.47 15.12
C LYS A 258 9.92 12.64 14.48
N TRP A 259 11.23 12.53 14.29
CA TRP A 259 12.01 13.55 13.58
C TRP A 259 11.60 13.66 12.12
N THR A 260 11.40 12.52 11.44
CA THR A 260 10.91 12.48 10.07
C THR A 260 9.53 13.14 9.95
N MET A 261 8.61 12.81 10.86
CA MET A 261 7.28 13.41 10.96
C MET A 261 7.36 14.93 11.20
N PHE A 262 8.27 15.39 12.06
CA PHE A 262 8.47 16.81 12.33
C PHE A 262 8.99 17.57 11.10
N TYR A 263 9.98 17.04 10.39
CA TYR A 263 10.49 17.65 9.16
C TYR A 263 9.42 17.74 8.09
N MET A 264 8.67 16.65 7.87
CA MET A 264 7.54 16.63 6.95
C MET A 264 6.47 17.65 7.35
N ALA A 265 5.98 17.62 8.60
CA ALA A 265 4.93 18.52 9.07
C ALA A 265 5.32 19.99 8.95
N THR A 266 6.56 20.33 9.31
CA THR A 266 7.08 21.70 9.23
C THR A 266 7.19 22.17 7.78
N SER A 267 7.78 21.35 6.91
CA SER A 267 7.96 21.70 5.50
C SER A 267 6.61 21.77 4.75
N LEU A 268 5.66 20.87 5.04
CA LEU A 268 4.33 20.90 4.47
C LEU A 268 3.51 22.10 4.95
N ALA A 269 3.49 22.36 6.27
CA ALA A 269 2.76 23.50 6.84
C ALA A 269 3.29 24.84 6.29
N PHE A 270 4.62 24.96 6.16
CA PHE A 270 5.25 26.13 5.56
C PHE A 270 4.89 26.28 4.07
N THR A 271 5.01 25.21 3.29
CA THR A 271 4.80 25.26 1.83
C THR A 271 3.33 25.50 1.50
N ALA A 272 2.42 24.70 2.07
CA ALA A 272 0.99 24.85 1.82
C ALA A 272 0.42 26.17 2.36
N GLY A 273 0.73 26.52 3.61
CA GLY A 273 0.28 27.78 4.20
C GLY A 273 0.88 28.99 3.48
N GLY A 274 2.15 28.90 3.08
CA GLY A 274 2.85 29.91 2.28
C GLY A 274 2.21 30.12 0.91
N ILE A 275 1.91 29.05 0.18
CA ILE A 275 1.24 29.11 -1.13
C ILE A 275 -0.15 29.75 -1.02
N ILE A 276 -0.97 29.36 -0.03
CA ILE A 276 -2.29 29.99 0.20
C ILE A 276 -2.14 31.49 0.44
N LEU A 277 -1.14 31.89 1.24
CA LEU A 277 -0.87 33.30 1.50
C LEU A 277 -0.42 34.04 0.24
N LEU A 278 0.43 33.42 -0.60
CA LEU A 278 0.86 34.00 -1.86
C LEU A 278 -0.31 34.20 -2.82
N TYR A 279 -1.26 33.25 -2.92
CA TYR A 279 -2.44 33.42 -3.78
C TYR A 279 -3.23 34.68 -3.42
N MET A 280 -3.39 34.93 -2.13
CA MET A 280 -4.04 36.15 -1.62
C MET A 280 -3.20 37.40 -1.92
N LEU A 281 -1.92 37.41 -1.56
CA LEU A 281 -1.06 38.59 -1.70
C LEU A 281 -0.88 39.02 -3.16
N TRP A 282 -0.77 38.05 -4.06
CA TRP A 282 -0.53 38.28 -5.48
C TRP A 282 -1.82 38.24 -6.32
N ASN A 283 -2.99 38.16 -5.69
CA ASN A 283 -4.31 38.08 -6.32
C ASN A 283 -4.39 37.00 -7.42
N ALA A 284 -3.90 35.80 -7.12
CA ALA A 284 -3.89 34.69 -8.07
C ALA A 284 -5.32 34.36 -8.52
N ALA A 285 -5.52 34.25 -9.83
CA ALA A 285 -6.81 33.96 -10.45
C ALA A 285 -6.64 32.83 -11.46
N PRO A 286 -7.67 31.96 -11.65
CA PRO A 286 -7.60 30.88 -12.63
C PRO A 286 -7.27 31.40 -14.03
N VAL A 287 -6.30 30.74 -14.67
CA VAL A 287 -5.94 30.98 -16.07
C VAL A 287 -6.08 29.65 -16.81
N GLU A 288 -6.74 29.69 -17.96
CA GLU A 288 -6.97 28.49 -18.75
C GLU A 288 -5.64 27.79 -19.08
N GLY A 289 -5.57 26.49 -18.80
CA GLY A 289 -4.40 25.66 -19.05
C GLY A 289 -3.26 25.77 -18.05
N LYS A 290 -3.38 26.60 -16.99
CA LYS A 290 -2.36 26.76 -15.94
C LYS A 290 -2.91 26.42 -14.55
N THR A 291 -2.10 25.78 -13.72
CA THR A 291 -2.37 25.65 -12.27
C THR A 291 -2.26 27.00 -11.57
N LEU A 292 -2.90 27.14 -10.41
CA LEU A 292 -2.81 28.38 -9.63
C LEU A 292 -1.38 28.61 -9.10
N ASN A 293 -0.63 27.53 -8.84
CA ASN A 293 0.82 27.58 -8.58
C ASN A 293 1.57 28.21 -9.73
N ALA A 294 1.36 27.74 -10.96
CA ALA A 294 2.02 28.31 -12.13
C ALA A 294 1.70 29.81 -12.27
N VAL A 295 0.46 30.22 -12.05
CA VAL A 295 0.04 31.63 -12.13
C VAL A 295 0.73 32.49 -11.06
N VAL A 296 0.73 32.07 -9.80
CA VAL A 296 1.28 32.88 -8.71
C VAL A 296 2.80 32.99 -8.80
N PHE A 297 3.49 31.89 -9.12
CA PHE A 297 4.94 31.89 -9.22
C PHE A 297 5.44 32.61 -10.47
N ASP A 298 4.71 32.57 -11.59
CA ASP A 298 5.02 33.39 -12.78
C ASP A 298 5.02 34.89 -12.42
N ARG A 299 4.01 35.37 -11.66
CA ARG A 299 3.93 36.76 -11.19
C ARG A 299 5.06 37.13 -10.22
N ILE A 300 5.41 36.23 -9.31
CA ILE A 300 6.51 36.46 -8.36
C ILE A 300 7.85 36.56 -9.10
N ILE A 301 8.08 35.67 -10.08
CA ILE A 301 9.31 35.66 -10.87
C ILE A 301 9.38 36.87 -11.79
N ASP A 302 8.24 37.32 -12.33
CA ASP A 302 8.14 38.59 -13.06
C ASP A 302 8.61 39.77 -12.20
N HIS A 303 8.17 39.82 -10.94
CA HIS A 303 8.55 40.88 -10.01
C HIS A 303 10.02 40.84 -9.57
N LEU A 304 10.66 39.66 -9.58
CA LEU A 304 12.11 39.55 -9.33
C LEU A 304 12.93 40.37 -10.33
N GLY A 305 12.36 40.73 -11.49
CA GLY A 305 12.98 41.65 -12.44
C GLY A 305 14.18 41.04 -13.17
N PHE A 306 14.22 39.72 -13.36
CA PHE A 306 15.27 39.08 -14.16
C PHE A 306 15.29 39.69 -15.58
N GLY A 307 16.43 40.29 -15.95
CA GLY A 307 16.54 41.10 -17.18
C GLY A 307 16.40 40.35 -18.51
N SER A 308 16.22 39.02 -18.50
CA SER A 308 15.98 38.21 -19.70
C SER A 308 14.70 37.38 -19.56
N ALA A 309 13.86 37.41 -20.60
CA ALA A 309 12.70 36.54 -20.70
C ALA A 309 13.08 35.06 -20.56
N TRP A 310 14.27 34.67 -21.06
CA TRP A 310 14.74 33.29 -20.97
C TRP A 310 14.97 32.85 -19.52
N SER A 311 15.60 33.68 -18.67
CA SER A 311 15.86 33.33 -17.26
C SER A 311 14.57 33.19 -16.45
N ARG A 312 13.56 34.02 -16.74
CA ARG A 312 12.24 33.89 -16.13
C ARG A 312 11.60 32.54 -16.46
N HIS A 313 11.51 32.23 -17.76
CA HIS A 313 10.90 30.98 -18.21
C HIS A 313 11.68 29.76 -17.71
N ALA A 314 13.02 29.84 -17.66
CA ALA A 314 13.85 28.76 -17.14
C ALA A 314 13.61 28.51 -15.65
N LEU A 315 13.47 29.57 -14.85
CA LEU A 315 13.19 29.43 -13.41
C LEU A 315 11.78 28.87 -13.16
N LEU A 316 10.77 29.37 -13.87
CA LEU A 316 9.41 28.84 -13.79
C LEU A 316 9.36 27.37 -14.25
N ALA A 317 10.05 27.03 -15.34
CA ALA A 317 10.14 25.67 -15.83
C ALA A 317 10.85 24.74 -14.84
N ALA A 318 11.93 25.21 -14.20
CA ALA A 318 12.62 24.44 -13.16
C ALA A 318 11.70 24.19 -11.94
N LEU A 319 10.93 25.20 -11.54
CA LEU A 319 9.96 25.08 -10.44
C LEU A 319 8.88 24.04 -10.78
N LEU A 320 8.16 24.21 -11.89
CA LEU A 320 7.05 23.32 -12.29
C LEU A 320 7.54 21.91 -12.63
N ALA A 321 8.74 21.76 -13.19
CA ALA A 321 9.36 20.44 -13.39
C ALA A 321 9.70 19.77 -12.05
N SER A 322 10.10 20.53 -11.02
CA SER A 322 10.30 19.99 -9.68
C SER A 322 8.98 19.59 -9.01
N GLU A 323 7.89 20.34 -9.20
CA GLU A 323 6.54 19.95 -8.76
C GLU A 323 6.11 18.64 -9.42
N ALA A 324 6.16 18.57 -10.76
CA ALA A 324 5.80 17.39 -11.53
C ALA A 324 6.66 16.18 -11.13
N GLY A 325 7.97 16.37 -10.97
CA GLY A 325 8.88 15.33 -10.53
C GLY A 325 8.58 14.82 -9.11
N LEU A 326 8.22 15.72 -8.19
CA LEU A 326 7.84 15.36 -6.83
C LEU A 326 6.49 14.61 -6.79
N LEU A 327 5.54 15.01 -7.63
CA LEU A 327 4.25 14.33 -7.78
C LEU A 327 4.39 12.92 -8.40
N LEU A 328 5.30 12.72 -9.36
CA LEU A 328 5.66 11.36 -9.82
C LEU A 328 6.13 10.47 -8.66
N VAL A 329 6.77 11.07 -7.65
CA VAL A 329 7.25 10.36 -6.47
C VAL A 329 6.12 10.11 -5.48
N GLY A 330 5.19 11.07 -5.31
CA GLY A 330 3.93 10.83 -4.60
C GLY A 330 3.16 9.64 -5.19
N ALA A 331 3.04 9.57 -6.52
CA ALA A 331 2.44 8.42 -7.20
C ALA A 331 3.20 7.11 -6.92
N GLN A 332 4.53 7.15 -6.81
CA GLN A 332 5.34 5.99 -6.45
C GLN A 332 5.00 5.47 -5.04
N THR A 333 4.67 6.35 -4.08
CA THR A 333 4.20 5.94 -2.75
C THR A 333 2.96 5.06 -2.84
N GLY A 334 1.97 5.43 -3.65
CA GLY A 334 0.77 4.61 -3.88
C GLY A 334 1.09 3.23 -4.49
N PHE A 335 2.04 3.16 -5.43
CA PHE A 335 2.50 1.88 -6.00
C PHE A 335 3.31 1.01 -5.05
N LEU A 336 3.84 1.55 -3.96
CA LEU A 336 4.58 0.80 -2.93
C LEU A 336 3.66 0.36 -1.78
N ASP A 337 2.88 1.30 -1.25
CA ASP A 337 2.08 1.07 -0.05
C ASP A 337 0.76 0.37 -0.35
N GLY A 338 0.10 0.66 -1.49
CA GLY A 338 -1.14 -0.01 -1.89
C GLY A 338 -0.99 -1.54 -1.94
N PRO A 339 0.03 -2.08 -2.63
CA PRO A 339 0.30 -3.53 -2.60
C PRO A 339 0.68 -4.06 -1.21
N ALA A 340 1.33 -3.25 -0.36
CA ALA A 340 1.65 -3.63 1.01
C ALA A 340 0.39 -3.80 1.87
N VAL A 341 -0.57 -2.87 1.77
CA VAL A 341 -1.88 -2.97 2.43
C VAL A 341 -2.65 -4.18 1.92
N LEU A 342 -2.69 -4.42 0.60
CA LEU A 342 -3.32 -5.62 0.03
C LEU A 342 -2.72 -6.90 0.61
N SER A 343 -1.39 -6.98 0.72
CA SER A 343 -0.71 -8.13 1.32
C SER A 343 -1.06 -8.31 2.79
N ASN A 344 -1.13 -7.22 3.57
CA ASN A 344 -1.54 -7.27 4.98
C ASN A 344 -2.99 -7.75 5.14
N MET A 345 -3.90 -7.23 4.31
CA MET A 345 -5.30 -7.67 4.27
C MET A 345 -5.44 -9.12 3.78
N ALA A 346 -4.56 -9.57 2.89
CA ALA A 346 -4.53 -10.95 2.39
C ALA A 346 -4.07 -11.92 3.48
N ALA A 347 -3.13 -11.52 4.33
CA ALA A 347 -2.70 -12.29 5.51
C ALA A 347 -3.86 -12.51 6.49
N ASP A 348 -4.75 -11.51 6.59
CA ASP A 348 -6.00 -11.59 7.36
C ASP A 348 -7.17 -12.19 6.57
N TYR A 349 -6.95 -12.74 5.37
CA TYR A 349 -7.96 -13.38 4.51
C TYR A 349 -9.14 -12.47 4.11
N TRP A 350 -8.96 -11.14 4.12
CA TRP A 350 -9.96 -10.20 3.62
C TRP A 350 -9.98 -10.16 2.10
N VAL A 351 -8.82 -10.30 1.46
CA VAL A 351 -8.66 -10.33 0.00
C VAL A 351 -8.04 -11.68 -0.44
N PRO A 352 -8.04 -12.01 -1.75
CA PRO A 352 -7.45 -13.24 -2.25
C PRO A 352 -6.01 -13.43 -1.77
N ARG A 353 -5.65 -14.68 -1.40
CA ARG A 353 -4.33 -14.99 -0.85
C ARG A 353 -3.17 -14.61 -1.77
N HIS A 354 -3.41 -14.63 -3.09
CA HIS A 354 -2.40 -14.34 -4.12
C HIS A 354 -1.82 -12.92 -4.05
N PHE A 355 -2.45 -12.01 -3.32
CA PHE A 355 -1.92 -10.67 -3.08
C PHE A 355 -0.75 -10.65 -2.08
N ARG A 356 -0.53 -11.74 -1.34
CA ARG A 356 0.62 -11.92 -0.45
C ARG A 356 1.82 -12.54 -1.18
N ASP A 357 1.60 -13.10 -2.36
CA ASP A 357 2.61 -13.77 -3.16
C ASP A 357 3.66 -12.77 -3.62
N LEU A 358 4.92 -13.18 -3.54
CA LEU A 358 6.04 -12.42 -4.07
C LEU A 358 6.40 -12.97 -5.45
N SER A 359 6.65 -12.07 -6.40
CA SER A 359 7.26 -12.46 -7.67
C SER A 359 8.69 -12.96 -7.47
N ALA A 360 9.31 -13.49 -8.53
CA ALA A 360 10.74 -13.79 -8.59
C ALA A 360 11.65 -12.56 -8.28
N ARG A 361 11.07 -11.36 -8.25
CA ARG A 361 11.71 -10.09 -7.89
C ARG A 361 11.48 -9.66 -6.44
N LEU A 362 10.76 -10.46 -5.65
CA LEU A 362 10.34 -10.11 -4.30
C LEU A 362 9.45 -8.86 -4.27
N VAL A 363 8.68 -8.66 -5.35
CA VAL A 363 7.68 -7.60 -5.49
C VAL A 363 6.28 -8.21 -5.44
N ARG A 364 5.35 -7.54 -4.76
CA ARG A 364 3.92 -7.86 -4.69
C ARG A 364 3.21 -7.54 -6.01
N GLN A 365 3.57 -8.23 -7.07
CA GLN A 365 3.21 -7.91 -8.46
C GLN A 365 1.70 -7.81 -8.69
N ASN A 366 0.91 -8.72 -8.11
CA ASN A 366 -0.56 -8.69 -8.24
C ASN A 366 -1.16 -7.41 -7.67
N GLY A 367 -0.63 -6.92 -6.54
CA GLY A 367 -1.05 -5.66 -5.96
C GLY A 367 -0.72 -4.47 -6.88
N VAL A 368 0.49 -4.43 -7.45
CA VAL A 368 0.91 -3.37 -8.39
C VAL A 368 0.00 -3.33 -9.62
N ILE A 369 -0.37 -4.49 -10.16
CA ILE A 369 -1.31 -4.57 -11.30
C ILE A 369 -2.67 -3.98 -10.93
N VAL A 370 -3.22 -4.34 -9.77
CA VAL A 370 -4.52 -3.81 -9.31
C VAL A 370 -4.45 -2.30 -9.11
N MET A 371 -3.38 -1.78 -8.49
CA MET A 371 -3.19 -0.34 -8.33
C MET A 371 -3.14 0.39 -9.68
N GLY A 372 -2.33 -0.11 -10.62
CA GLY A 372 -2.21 0.48 -11.95
C GLY A 372 -3.51 0.46 -12.73
N LEU A 373 -4.19 -0.70 -12.79
CA LEU A 373 -5.48 -0.83 -13.48
C LEU A 373 -6.57 0.03 -12.86
N ALA A 374 -6.69 0.04 -11.53
CA ALA A 374 -7.68 0.88 -10.85
C ALA A 374 -7.41 2.38 -11.06
N SER A 375 -6.13 2.79 -11.08
CA SER A 375 -5.73 4.17 -11.35
C SER A 375 -6.03 4.58 -12.80
N LEU A 376 -5.82 3.69 -13.77
CA LEU A 376 -6.23 3.92 -15.16
C LEU A 376 -7.75 4.10 -15.27
N LEU A 377 -8.53 3.23 -14.62
CA LEU A 377 -9.98 3.29 -14.66
C LEU A 377 -10.51 4.58 -14.03
N ILE A 378 -9.93 5.03 -12.91
CA ILE A 378 -10.39 6.24 -12.25
C ILE A 378 -10.02 7.49 -13.06
N LEU A 379 -8.84 7.54 -13.67
CA LEU A 379 -8.44 8.64 -14.57
C LEU A 379 -9.31 8.72 -15.82
N LEU A 380 -9.63 7.56 -16.43
CA LEU A 380 -10.55 7.51 -17.56
C LEU A 380 -11.94 8.02 -17.19
N TRP A 381 -12.38 7.75 -15.96
CA TRP A 381 -13.69 8.16 -15.48
C TRP A 381 -13.73 9.65 -15.07
N THR A 382 -12.70 10.16 -14.39
CA THR A 382 -12.60 11.57 -14.00
C THR A 382 -12.11 12.48 -15.12
N HIS A 383 -11.67 11.91 -16.26
CA HIS A 383 -10.97 12.64 -17.32
C HIS A 383 -9.73 13.41 -16.81
N GLY A 384 -9.05 12.90 -15.79
CA GLY A 384 -7.87 13.55 -15.20
C GLY A 384 -8.17 14.79 -14.36
N GLN A 385 -9.44 15.08 -14.04
CA GLN A 385 -9.78 16.29 -13.28
C GLN A 385 -9.33 16.20 -11.82
N VAL A 386 -8.30 16.97 -11.46
CA VAL A 386 -7.72 17.01 -10.11
C VAL A 386 -8.76 17.40 -9.06
N ALA A 387 -9.61 18.39 -9.31
CA ALA A 387 -10.65 18.82 -8.36
C ALA A 387 -11.57 17.67 -7.92
N VAL A 388 -11.96 16.79 -8.84
CA VAL A 388 -12.79 15.61 -8.53
C VAL A 388 -11.98 14.57 -7.76
N LEU A 389 -10.76 14.29 -8.23
CA LEU A 389 -9.86 13.31 -7.60
C LEU A 389 -9.54 13.68 -6.14
N VAL A 390 -9.25 14.95 -5.86
CA VAL A 390 -8.94 15.47 -4.51
C VAL A 390 -10.12 15.31 -3.55
N VAL A 391 -11.35 15.52 -4.02
CA VAL A 391 -12.56 15.30 -3.20
C VAL A 391 -12.72 13.82 -2.85
N LEU A 392 -12.56 12.92 -3.83
CA LEU A 392 -12.69 11.49 -3.60
C LEU A 392 -11.62 10.99 -2.64
N TYR A 393 -10.39 11.50 -2.81
CA TYR A 393 -9.22 11.20 -2.00
C TYR A 393 -9.46 11.61 -0.54
N SER A 394 -9.86 12.87 -0.33
CA SER A 394 -10.03 13.45 1.00
C SER A 394 -10.99 12.64 1.88
N ILE A 395 -12.08 12.11 1.33
CA ILE A 395 -13.04 11.32 2.11
C ILE A 395 -12.39 10.05 2.69
N ASN A 396 -11.59 9.33 1.90
CA ASN A 396 -10.97 8.10 2.36
C ASN A 396 -9.84 8.36 3.37
N VAL A 397 -8.97 9.33 3.10
CA VAL A 397 -7.87 9.67 4.02
C VAL A 397 -8.41 10.17 5.37
N PHE A 398 -9.48 10.96 5.38
CA PHE A 398 -10.05 11.42 6.65
C PHE A 398 -10.83 10.32 7.37
N LEU A 399 -11.37 9.34 6.65
CA LEU A 399 -11.94 8.13 7.28
C LEU A 399 -10.86 7.30 7.98
N THR A 400 -9.69 7.11 7.35
CA THR A 400 -8.57 6.35 7.94
C THR A 400 -7.95 7.10 9.13
N PHE A 401 -7.77 8.42 9.00
CA PHE A 401 -7.36 9.29 10.10
C PHE A 401 -8.33 9.19 11.29
N SER A 402 -9.64 9.36 11.03
CA SER A 402 -10.68 9.35 12.06
C SER A 402 -10.71 8.00 12.79
N LEU A 403 -10.63 6.88 12.07
CA LEU A 403 -10.60 5.54 12.69
C LEU A 403 -9.33 5.30 13.52
N SER A 404 -8.17 5.75 13.02
CA SER A 404 -6.90 5.61 13.74
C SER A 404 -6.88 6.42 15.04
N LEU A 405 -7.34 7.68 14.98
CA LEU A 405 -7.39 8.59 16.13
C LEU A 405 -8.49 8.18 17.13
N LEU A 406 -9.62 7.65 16.66
CA LEU A 406 -10.62 7.02 17.52
C LEU A 406 -10.04 5.81 18.26
N GLY A 407 -9.26 4.98 17.56
CA GLY A 407 -8.51 3.88 18.16
C GLY A 407 -7.59 4.34 19.28
N LEU A 408 -6.82 5.42 19.05
CA LEU A 408 -5.97 6.03 20.06
C LEU A 408 -6.75 6.58 21.26
N CYS A 409 -7.88 7.25 21.02
CA CYS A 409 -8.75 7.74 22.10
C CYS A 409 -9.21 6.58 22.99
N ILE A 410 -9.68 5.48 22.40
CA ILE A 410 -10.11 4.29 23.13
C ILE A 410 -8.92 3.63 23.86
N TYR A 411 -7.75 3.57 23.21
CA TYR A 411 -6.54 3.03 23.81
C TYR A 411 -6.16 3.79 25.08
N TRP A 412 -6.02 5.12 25.02
CA TRP A 412 -5.65 5.94 26.18
C TRP A 412 -6.73 5.94 27.26
N TRP A 413 -8.00 5.86 26.88
CA TRP A 413 -9.11 5.75 27.82
C TRP A 413 -9.11 4.42 28.59
N ARG A 414 -8.56 3.35 28.01
CA ARG A 414 -8.37 2.05 28.69
C ARG A 414 -7.08 2.02 29.52
N HIS A 415 -6.04 2.77 29.12
CA HIS A 415 -4.73 2.79 29.77
C HIS A 415 -4.53 4.02 30.68
N ARG A 416 -5.52 4.31 31.54
CA ARG A 416 -5.49 5.49 32.44
C ARG A 416 -4.45 5.43 33.56
N GLY A 417 -3.75 4.31 33.69
CA GLY A 417 -2.65 4.16 34.64
C GLY A 417 -1.32 4.71 34.13
N GLU A 418 -1.21 5.05 32.85
CA GLU A 418 0.05 5.54 32.26
C GLU A 418 0.30 7.03 32.56
N PRO A 419 1.57 7.44 32.74
CA PRO A 419 1.91 8.84 32.94
C PRO A 419 1.50 9.67 31.72
N ARG A 420 0.88 10.84 31.97
CA ARG A 420 0.43 11.78 30.94
C ARG A 420 -0.68 11.24 30.01
N TRP A 421 -1.41 10.18 30.39
CA TRP A 421 -2.52 9.64 29.59
C TRP A 421 -3.56 10.71 29.24
N ILE A 422 -3.85 11.66 30.14
CA ILE A 422 -4.82 12.76 29.89
C ILE A 422 -4.35 13.64 28.74
N VAL A 423 -3.06 14.00 28.71
CA VAL A 423 -2.50 14.84 27.64
C VAL A 423 -2.54 14.10 26.31
N ARG A 424 -2.13 12.83 26.31
CA ARG A 424 -2.14 11.98 25.10
C ARG A 424 -3.56 11.73 24.57
N PHE A 425 -4.51 11.52 25.48
CA PHE A 425 -5.93 11.41 25.17
C PHE A 425 -6.47 12.72 24.60
N ALA A 426 -6.20 13.87 25.24
CA ALA A 426 -6.66 15.18 24.77
C ALA A 426 -6.11 15.53 23.38
N LEU A 427 -4.83 15.23 23.11
CA LEU A 427 -4.23 15.40 21.79
C LEU A 427 -4.88 14.48 20.73
N SER A 428 -5.13 13.22 21.09
CA SER A 428 -5.82 12.28 20.20
C SER A 428 -7.26 12.71 19.92
N LEU A 429 -7.96 13.22 20.93
CA LEU A 429 -9.32 13.72 20.83
C LEU A 429 -9.41 15.00 19.99
N LEU A 430 -8.42 15.90 20.12
CA LEU A 430 -8.30 17.08 19.26
C LEU A 430 -8.07 16.69 17.80
N GLY A 431 -7.18 15.73 17.55
CA GLY A 431 -6.99 15.22 16.19
C GLY A 431 -8.25 14.57 15.64
N LEU A 432 -8.93 13.74 16.46
CA LEU A 432 -10.19 13.09 16.09
C LEU A 432 -11.28 14.12 15.78
N SER A 433 -11.41 15.17 16.59
CA SER A 433 -12.45 16.18 16.36
C SER A 433 -12.22 16.92 15.05
N VAL A 434 -10.98 17.32 14.76
CA VAL A 434 -10.63 17.98 13.48
C VAL A 434 -10.90 17.05 12.30
N THR A 435 -10.34 15.84 12.32
CA THR A 435 -10.44 14.89 11.20
C THR A 435 -11.88 14.40 10.96
N ALA A 436 -12.65 14.14 12.02
CA ALA A 436 -14.05 13.76 11.91
C ALA A 436 -14.92 14.94 11.43
N THR A 437 -14.62 16.17 11.86
CA THR A 437 -15.35 17.36 11.37
C THR A 437 -15.11 17.57 9.88
N VAL A 438 -13.86 17.50 9.42
CA VAL A 438 -13.55 17.59 7.99
C VAL A 438 -14.25 16.47 7.22
N LEU A 439 -14.18 15.23 7.69
CA LEU A 439 -14.85 14.10 7.05
C LEU A 439 -16.36 14.34 6.88
N VAL A 440 -17.05 14.77 7.95
CA VAL A 440 -18.50 15.03 7.94
C VAL A 440 -18.84 16.15 6.97
N ILE A 441 -18.09 17.26 6.99
CA ILE A 441 -18.34 18.40 6.11
C ILE A 441 -18.08 18.03 4.66
N THR A 442 -16.96 17.38 4.34
CA THR A 442 -16.67 16.92 2.99
C THR A 442 -17.76 15.97 2.50
N LEU A 443 -18.23 15.06 3.36
CA LEU A 443 -19.28 14.10 2.99
C LEU A 443 -20.62 14.77 2.69
N VAL A 444 -20.99 15.80 3.45
CA VAL A 444 -22.26 16.52 3.28
C VAL A 444 -22.20 17.50 2.11
N GLU A 445 -21.20 18.38 2.08
CA GLU A 445 -21.06 19.42 1.05
C GLU A 445 -20.79 18.85 -0.33
N LYS A 446 -19.93 17.84 -0.42
CA LYS A 446 -19.56 17.22 -1.70
C LYS A 446 -20.38 15.98 -2.02
N PHE A 447 -21.47 15.70 -1.29
CA PHE A 447 -22.32 14.55 -1.60
C PHE A 447 -22.85 14.61 -3.03
N THR A 448 -23.29 15.78 -3.50
CA THR A 448 -23.80 15.96 -4.87
C THR A 448 -22.70 16.03 -5.93
N ASP A 449 -21.53 16.53 -5.56
CA ASP A 449 -20.39 16.77 -6.44
C ASP A 449 -19.51 15.52 -6.65
N GLY A 450 -19.91 14.36 -6.13
CA GLY A 450 -19.22 13.08 -6.34
C GLY A 450 -18.79 12.34 -5.08
N GLY A 451 -18.93 12.92 -3.89
CA GLY A 451 -18.60 12.28 -2.62
C GLY A 451 -19.40 11.00 -2.34
N TRP A 452 -20.64 10.91 -2.85
CA TRP A 452 -21.44 9.69 -2.79
C TRP A 452 -20.74 8.49 -3.47
N LEU A 453 -19.97 8.76 -4.52
CA LEU A 453 -19.27 7.72 -5.26
C LEU A 453 -18.14 7.13 -4.43
N THR A 454 -17.39 7.95 -3.67
CA THR A 454 -16.36 7.42 -2.77
C THR A 454 -16.96 6.45 -1.77
N VAL A 455 -18.08 6.81 -1.14
CA VAL A 455 -18.78 5.93 -0.20
C VAL A 455 -19.20 4.63 -0.87
N LEU A 456 -19.72 4.72 -2.09
CA LEU A 456 -20.13 3.54 -2.87
C LEU A 456 -18.94 2.63 -3.20
N VAL A 457 -17.84 3.19 -3.71
CA VAL A 457 -16.64 2.45 -4.11
C VAL A 457 -15.99 1.79 -2.89
N THR A 458 -15.75 2.55 -1.83
CA THR A 458 -15.19 2.01 -0.58
C THR A 458 -16.13 0.97 0.04
N GLY A 459 -17.44 1.20 0.02
CA GLY A 459 -18.46 0.24 0.46
C GLY A 459 -18.45 -1.06 -0.35
N LEU A 460 -18.29 -0.97 -1.67
CA LEU A 460 -18.20 -2.13 -2.56
C LEU A 460 -16.94 -2.95 -2.29
N VAL A 461 -15.79 -2.30 -2.06
CA VAL A 461 -14.55 -2.96 -1.66
C VAL A 461 -14.73 -3.68 -0.31
N VAL A 462 -15.35 -3.03 0.69
CA VAL A 462 -15.67 -3.67 1.97
C VAL A 462 -16.58 -4.88 1.78
N ALA A 463 -17.63 -4.77 0.98
CA ALA A 463 -18.57 -5.86 0.71
C ALA A 463 -17.88 -7.05 0.03
N LEU A 464 -17.02 -6.79 -0.96
CA LEU A 464 -16.22 -7.81 -1.64
C LEU A 464 -15.28 -8.52 -0.64
N CYS A 465 -14.60 -7.77 0.23
CA CYS A 465 -13.73 -8.34 1.25
C CYS A 465 -14.48 -9.24 2.23
N VAL A 466 -15.68 -8.82 2.68
CA VAL A 466 -16.55 -9.63 3.55
C VAL A 466 -16.97 -10.92 2.85
N PHE A 467 -17.32 -10.84 1.56
CA PHE A 467 -17.70 -12.00 0.76
C PHE A 467 -16.55 -13.01 0.66
N ILE A 468 -15.34 -12.54 0.34
CA ILE A 468 -14.13 -13.38 0.23
C ILE A 468 -13.77 -13.99 1.59
N LYS A 469 -13.82 -13.21 2.67
CA LYS A 469 -13.56 -13.69 4.03
C LYS A 469 -14.51 -14.82 4.42
N ARG A 470 -15.82 -14.67 4.14
CA ARG A 470 -16.83 -15.70 4.41
C ARG A 470 -16.53 -17.01 3.69
N HIS A 471 -16.13 -16.93 2.42
CA HIS A 471 -15.70 -18.09 1.64
C HIS A 471 -14.51 -18.80 2.29
N TYR A 472 -13.44 -18.07 2.61
CA TYR A 472 -12.26 -18.65 3.25
C TYR A 472 -12.53 -19.21 4.65
N THR A 473 -13.36 -18.55 5.46
CA THR A 473 -13.72 -19.08 6.79
C THR A 473 -14.47 -20.39 6.70
N THR A 474 -15.34 -20.53 5.70
CA THR A 474 -16.11 -21.77 5.46
C THR A 474 -15.17 -22.90 5.05
N THR A 475 -14.35 -22.68 4.02
CA THR A 475 -13.37 -23.69 3.57
C THR A 475 -12.38 -24.08 4.66
N ARG A 476 -11.91 -23.12 5.47
CA ARG A 476 -10.96 -23.40 6.56
C ARG A 476 -11.59 -24.24 7.67
N ALA A 477 -12.86 -23.99 8.01
CA ALA A 477 -13.57 -24.79 9.01
C ALA A 477 -13.67 -26.26 8.58
N GLU A 478 -13.86 -26.53 7.28
CA GLU A 478 -13.94 -27.88 6.74
C GLU A 478 -12.58 -28.57 6.68
N LEU A 479 -11.54 -27.87 6.23
CA LEU A 479 -10.17 -28.39 6.27
C LEU A 479 -9.71 -28.68 7.70
N ALA A 480 -10.05 -27.82 8.66
CA ALA A 480 -9.71 -28.03 10.06
C ALA A 480 -10.36 -29.28 10.66
N ARG A 481 -11.58 -29.65 10.23
CA ARG A 481 -12.22 -30.91 10.64
C ARG A 481 -11.45 -32.12 10.11
N ALA A 482 -10.97 -32.07 8.87
CA ALA A 482 -10.15 -33.13 8.30
C ALA A 482 -8.77 -33.23 8.97
N ASP A 483 -8.14 -32.09 9.26
CA ASP A 483 -6.85 -32.03 9.96
C ASP A 483 -6.96 -32.57 11.40
N ALA A 484 -8.08 -32.32 12.09
CA ALA A 484 -8.30 -32.77 13.45
C ALA A 484 -8.26 -34.31 13.60
N LEU A 485 -8.62 -35.07 12.55
CA LEU A 485 -8.53 -36.53 12.54
C LEU A 485 -7.08 -37.04 12.62
N PHE A 486 -6.11 -36.20 12.26
CA PHE A 486 -4.68 -36.52 12.24
C PHE A 486 -3.85 -35.56 13.10
N ALA A 487 -4.50 -34.91 14.08
CA ALA A 487 -3.85 -34.04 15.04
C ALA A 487 -2.97 -34.86 16.01
N GLY A 488 -1.85 -34.28 16.45
CA GLY A 488 -0.91 -34.90 17.39
C GLY A 488 0.55 -34.82 16.96
N SER A 489 1.43 -35.24 17.88
CA SER A 489 2.87 -35.33 17.68
C SER A 489 3.24 -36.47 16.72
N PRO A 490 4.43 -36.44 16.07
CA PRO A 490 4.93 -37.56 15.31
C PRO A 490 4.84 -38.85 16.14
N PRO A 491 4.30 -39.95 15.58
CA PRO A 491 4.25 -41.19 16.32
C PRO A 491 5.66 -41.64 16.71
N LEU A 492 5.80 -42.21 17.91
CA LEU A 492 7.07 -42.80 18.32
C LEU A 492 7.39 -43.99 17.40
N VAL A 493 8.57 -43.94 16.79
CA VAL A 493 9.06 -45.00 15.91
C VAL A 493 10.11 -45.79 16.66
N ASP A 494 9.92 -47.11 16.70
CA ASP A 494 10.95 -48.03 17.15
C ASP A 494 12.05 -48.09 16.08
N ALA A 495 13.29 -47.76 16.45
CA ALA A 495 14.43 -47.74 15.53
C ALA A 495 14.64 -49.08 14.80
N SER A 496 14.21 -50.19 15.40
CA SER A 496 14.27 -51.52 14.80
C SER A 496 13.33 -51.73 13.60
N ARG A 497 12.29 -50.89 13.44
CA ARG A 497 11.31 -50.98 12.35
C ARG A 497 11.63 -50.11 11.13
N VAL A 498 12.67 -49.28 11.22
CA VAL A 498 13.09 -48.42 10.12
C VAL A 498 13.73 -49.28 9.03
N ARG A 499 13.09 -49.32 7.85
CA ARG A 499 13.65 -50.00 6.68
C ARG A 499 14.53 -49.02 5.87
N PRO A 500 15.68 -49.46 5.35
CA PRO A 500 16.48 -48.65 4.45
C PRO A 500 15.74 -48.44 3.12
N LEU A 501 15.96 -47.27 2.49
CA LEU A 501 15.44 -47.00 1.15
C LEU A 501 16.24 -47.77 0.09
N ASP A 502 15.54 -48.33 -0.90
CA ASP A 502 16.15 -49.02 -2.04
C ASP A 502 15.78 -48.32 -3.35
N ARG A 503 16.77 -47.69 -3.98
CA ARG A 503 16.57 -46.86 -5.20
C ARG A 503 16.01 -47.63 -6.40
N SER A 504 16.13 -48.95 -6.43
CA SER A 504 15.66 -49.78 -7.54
C SER A 504 14.16 -50.11 -7.47
N LEU A 505 13.57 -50.01 -6.28
CA LEU A 505 12.18 -50.43 -6.03
C LEU A 505 11.16 -49.32 -6.34
N PRO A 506 9.89 -49.69 -6.61
CA PRO A 506 8.83 -48.72 -6.88
C PRO A 506 8.67 -47.72 -5.73
N THR A 507 8.68 -46.43 -6.07
CA THR A 507 8.70 -45.32 -5.12
C THR A 507 7.48 -44.41 -5.33
N ALA A 508 6.71 -44.15 -4.27
CA ALA A 508 5.65 -43.15 -4.32
C ALA A 508 6.16 -41.81 -3.78
N ILE A 509 6.07 -40.78 -4.61
CA ILE A 509 6.40 -39.40 -4.24
C ILE A 509 5.11 -38.70 -3.84
N VAL A 510 4.95 -38.34 -2.58
CA VAL A 510 3.75 -37.68 -2.06
C VAL A 510 4.05 -36.21 -1.83
N LEU A 511 3.35 -35.35 -2.58
CA LEU A 511 3.43 -33.90 -2.44
C LEU A 511 2.55 -33.48 -1.26
N VAL A 512 3.17 -32.95 -0.21
CA VAL A 512 2.48 -32.58 1.03
C VAL A 512 2.39 -31.07 1.19
N GLY A 513 1.25 -30.63 1.70
CA GLY A 513 0.94 -29.21 1.90
C GLY A 513 0.80 -28.84 3.37
N LYS A 514 0.35 -27.60 3.60
CA LYS A 514 0.09 -27.05 4.94
C LYS A 514 -0.97 -27.82 5.73
N HIS A 515 -1.94 -28.43 5.05
CA HIS A 515 -3.03 -29.18 5.67
C HIS A 515 -2.68 -30.66 5.73
N ARG A 516 -2.61 -31.19 6.95
CA ARG A 516 -2.17 -32.56 7.21
C ARG A 516 -3.18 -33.61 6.77
N GLY A 517 -4.46 -33.35 6.98
CA GLY A 517 -5.55 -34.24 6.58
C GLY A 517 -5.60 -34.43 5.07
N ALA A 518 -5.35 -33.38 4.28
CA ALA A 518 -5.28 -33.49 2.83
C ALA A 518 -4.09 -34.34 2.36
N SER A 519 -2.96 -34.21 3.03
CA SER A 519 -1.73 -34.96 2.71
C SER A 519 -1.85 -36.43 3.15
N MET A 520 -2.44 -36.67 4.32
CA MET A 520 -2.70 -38.01 4.85
C MET A 520 -3.77 -38.75 4.05
N HIS A 521 -4.79 -38.03 3.55
CA HIS A 521 -5.77 -38.60 2.63
C HIS A 521 -5.09 -39.14 1.36
N ALA A 522 -4.14 -38.40 0.79
CA ALA A 522 -3.35 -38.87 -0.35
C ALA A 522 -2.54 -40.13 0.00
N LEU A 523 -1.84 -40.14 1.14
CA LEU A 523 -1.07 -41.28 1.60
C LEU A 523 -1.93 -42.55 1.77
N LEU A 524 -3.04 -42.45 2.50
CA LEU A 524 -3.94 -43.59 2.75
C LEU A 524 -4.58 -44.11 1.45
N TRP A 525 -4.82 -43.23 0.48
CA TRP A 525 -5.31 -43.63 -0.84
C TRP A 525 -4.25 -44.39 -1.64
N VAL A 526 -2.99 -43.96 -1.59
CA VAL A 526 -1.89 -44.70 -2.24
C VAL A 526 -1.80 -46.11 -1.67
N GLU A 527 -1.82 -46.26 -0.34
CA GLU A 527 -1.80 -47.59 0.30
C GLU A 527 -3.02 -48.45 -0.06
N ARG A 528 -4.20 -47.84 -0.21
CA ARG A 528 -5.44 -48.55 -0.53
C ARG A 528 -5.54 -48.97 -2.00
N LEU A 529 -5.17 -48.09 -2.93
CA LEU A 529 -5.26 -48.36 -4.37
C LEU A 529 -4.11 -49.24 -4.88
N PHE A 530 -2.93 -49.12 -4.28
CA PHE A 530 -1.72 -49.81 -4.70
C PHE A 530 -1.12 -50.66 -3.55
N PRO A 531 -1.89 -51.62 -2.99
CA PRO A 531 -1.50 -52.35 -1.79
C PRO A 531 -0.19 -53.11 -2.02
N GLY A 532 0.83 -52.75 -1.25
CA GLY A 532 2.15 -53.41 -1.28
C GLY A 532 2.98 -53.18 -2.55
N HIS A 533 2.54 -52.32 -3.48
CA HIS A 533 3.28 -52.04 -4.71
C HIS A 533 4.50 -51.14 -4.45
N PHE A 534 4.29 -49.99 -3.81
CA PHE A 534 5.35 -49.05 -3.48
C PHE A 534 6.11 -49.51 -2.23
N LYS A 535 7.44 -49.56 -2.32
CA LYS A 535 8.32 -49.97 -1.22
C LYS A 535 8.99 -48.78 -0.54
N ASN A 536 9.16 -47.68 -1.28
CA ASN A 536 9.67 -46.42 -0.78
C ASN A 536 8.59 -45.33 -0.82
N MET A 537 8.55 -44.49 0.20
CA MET A 537 7.68 -43.33 0.30
C MET A 537 8.52 -42.06 0.47
N ILE A 538 8.44 -41.12 -0.47
CA ILE A 538 9.20 -39.87 -0.41
C ILE A 538 8.23 -38.70 -0.30
N PHE A 539 8.32 -37.94 0.79
CA PHE A 539 7.48 -36.77 1.03
C PHE A 539 8.18 -35.50 0.58
N LEU A 540 7.54 -34.74 -0.31
CA LEU A 540 8.04 -33.46 -0.78
C LEU A 540 7.17 -32.34 -0.24
N ALA A 541 7.76 -31.37 0.44
CA ALA A 541 7.09 -30.15 0.86
C ALA A 541 7.79 -28.93 0.27
N VAL A 542 7.01 -27.93 -0.11
CA VAL A 542 7.56 -26.61 -0.46
C VAL A 542 7.00 -25.58 0.50
N GLY A 543 7.90 -24.84 1.13
CA GLY A 543 7.56 -23.64 1.88
C GLY A 543 7.49 -22.44 0.94
N GLU A 544 6.28 -21.96 0.70
CA GLU A 544 6.04 -20.72 -0.04
C GLU A 544 6.57 -19.53 0.77
N VAL A 545 7.59 -18.85 0.24
CA VAL A 545 8.10 -17.60 0.80
C VAL A 545 7.27 -16.44 0.25
N ASP A 546 6.28 -16.07 1.03
CA ASP A 546 5.39 -14.93 0.80
C ASP A 546 5.90 -13.65 1.49
N ALA A 547 5.22 -12.52 1.29
CA ALA A 547 5.61 -11.22 1.88
C ALA A 547 5.73 -11.28 3.43
N GLN A 548 4.85 -12.03 4.09
CA GLN A 548 4.81 -12.10 5.55
C GLN A 548 5.98 -12.90 6.13
N SER A 549 6.32 -14.03 5.49
CA SER A 549 7.47 -14.85 5.89
C SER A 549 8.81 -14.23 5.52
N TYR A 550 8.83 -13.38 4.48
CA TYR A 550 10.04 -12.68 4.03
C TYR A 550 10.45 -11.51 4.92
N GLU A 551 9.49 -10.75 5.45
CA GLU A 551 9.77 -9.54 6.26
C GLU A 551 10.38 -9.80 7.64
N GLY A 552 10.24 -11.03 8.19
CA GLY A 552 10.71 -11.39 9.53
C GLY A 552 11.57 -12.66 9.54
N GLN A 553 12.81 -12.56 10.03
CA GLN A 553 13.70 -13.73 10.18
C GLN A 553 13.07 -14.84 11.03
N GLU A 554 12.42 -14.48 12.14
CA GLU A 554 11.76 -15.43 13.03
C GLU A 554 10.59 -16.14 12.34
N THR A 555 9.87 -15.43 11.46
CA THR A 555 8.71 -15.96 10.72
C THR A 555 9.14 -17.01 9.70
N LEU A 556 10.25 -16.77 9.00
CA LEU A 556 10.84 -17.76 8.11
C LEU A 556 11.34 -19.00 8.86
N HIS A 557 12.05 -18.81 9.97
CA HIS A 557 12.49 -19.94 10.79
C HIS A 557 11.30 -20.77 11.29
N ARG A 558 10.21 -20.12 11.70
CA ARG A 558 8.97 -20.80 12.09
C ARG A 558 8.34 -21.56 10.93
N LEU A 559 8.36 -21.02 9.70
CA LEU A 559 7.91 -21.71 8.49
C LEU A 559 8.73 -22.99 8.25
N GLN A 560 10.06 -22.88 8.28
CA GLN A 560 10.98 -24.01 8.13
C GLN A 560 10.74 -25.08 9.19
N GLN A 561 10.60 -24.67 10.45
CA GLN A 561 10.34 -25.59 11.57
C GLN A 561 8.98 -26.30 11.41
N THR A 562 7.92 -25.58 11.06
CA THR A 562 6.57 -26.14 10.89
C THR A 562 6.53 -27.18 9.77
N ILE A 563 7.20 -26.91 8.65
CA ILE A 563 7.31 -27.84 7.52
C ILE A 563 8.15 -29.05 7.92
N GLY A 564 9.29 -28.85 8.60
CA GLY A 564 10.13 -29.93 9.09
C GLY A 564 9.42 -30.85 10.10
N GLU A 565 8.61 -30.29 11.01
CA GLU A 565 7.77 -31.07 11.93
C GLU A 565 6.69 -31.87 11.20
N SER A 566 6.06 -31.28 10.19
CA SER A 566 5.05 -31.97 9.37
C SER A 566 5.66 -33.11 8.57
N LEU A 567 6.82 -32.90 7.94
CA LEU A 567 7.55 -33.95 7.23
C LEU A 567 7.96 -35.11 8.14
N ARG A 568 8.50 -34.80 9.33
CA ARG A 568 8.83 -35.82 10.34
C ARG A 568 7.63 -36.65 10.74
N TYR A 569 6.45 -36.03 10.87
CA TYR A 569 5.20 -36.74 11.15
C TYR A 569 4.87 -37.78 10.06
N TYR A 570 4.95 -37.40 8.79
CA TYR A 570 4.63 -38.31 7.68
C TYR A 570 5.61 -39.48 7.58
N VAL A 571 6.92 -39.19 7.68
CA VAL A 571 7.98 -40.21 7.68
C VAL A 571 7.78 -41.19 8.84
N ALA A 572 7.55 -40.67 10.05
CA ALA A 572 7.33 -41.50 11.23
C ALA A 572 6.09 -42.40 11.10
N ASN A 573 5.00 -41.88 10.51
CA ASN A 573 3.79 -42.66 10.30
C ASN A 573 4.03 -43.86 9.34
N CYS A 574 4.75 -43.64 8.23
CA CYS A 574 5.13 -44.72 7.31
C CYS A 574 6.07 -45.74 7.97
N GLN A 575 7.08 -45.28 8.71
CA GLN A 575 8.03 -46.16 9.39
C GLN A 575 7.36 -47.01 10.48
N ARG A 576 6.37 -46.45 11.20
CA ARG A 576 5.56 -47.22 12.16
C ARG A 576 4.82 -48.39 11.50
N HIS A 577 4.43 -48.22 10.24
CA HIS A 577 3.74 -49.23 9.43
C HIS A 577 4.73 -50.11 8.62
N GLY A 578 6.03 -49.97 8.87
CA GLY A 578 7.08 -50.80 8.27
C GLY A 578 7.45 -50.43 6.83
N LEU A 579 7.11 -49.23 6.37
CA LEU A 579 7.49 -48.71 5.05
C LEU A 579 8.79 -47.90 5.14
N ALA A 580 9.64 -48.00 4.11
CA ALA A 580 10.82 -47.15 3.98
C ALA A 580 10.37 -45.74 3.55
N ALA A 581 10.77 -44.71 4.31
CA ALA A 581 10.33 -43.34 4.03
C ALA A 581 11.41 -42.29 4.28
N ASP A 582 11.42 -41.25 3.43
CA ASP A 582 12.27 -40.06 3.55
C ASP A 582 11.49 -38.79 3.16
N SER A 583 12.07 -37.62 3.39
CA SER A 583 11.47 -36.34 3.02
C SER A 583 12.48 -35.32 2.49
N ARG A 584 12.01 -34.44 1.58
CA ARG A 584 12.76 -33.28 1.10
C ARG A 584 11.90 -32.03 1.23
N ALA A 585 12.54 -30.90 1.50
CA ALA A 585 11.90 -29.60 1.55
C ALA A 585 12.66 -28.59 0.68
N ALA A 586 11.93 -27.71 0.01
CA ALA A 586 12.46 -26.53 -0.66
C ALA A 586 11.68 -25.29 -0.22
N PHE A 587 12.29 -24.11 -0.35
CA PHE A 587 11.70 -22.84 0.05
C PHE A 587 11.92 -21.82 -1.06
N GLY A 588 10.84 -21.23 -1.56
CA GLY A 588 10.93 -20.29 -2.67
C GLY A 588 9.62 -19.51 -2.87
N THR A 589 9.67 -18.50 -3.72
CA THR A 589 8.51 -17.63 -4.03
C THR A 589 7.53 -18.27 -5.01
N ASN A 590 7.96 -19.28 -5.77
CA ASN A 590 7.13 -20.01 -6.71
C ASN A 590 7.04 -21.49 -6.32
N PRO A 591 5.97 -21.91 -5.62
CA PRO A 591 5.84 -23.29 -5.16
C PRO A 591 5.86 -24.32 -6.27
N VAL A 592 5.25 -24.03 -7.42
CA VAL A 592 5.21 -24.94 -8.58
C VAL A 592 6.62 -25.21 -9.09
N LEU A 593 7.45 -24.17 -9.24
CA LEU A 593 8.81 -24.32 -9.74
C LEU A 593 9.68 -25.12 -8.76
N GLU A 594 9.59 -24.83 -7.46
CA GLU A 594 10.34 -25.56 -6.43
C GLU A 594 9.91 -27.03 -6.35
N PHE A 595 8.60 -27.31 -6.47
CA PHE A 595 8.11 -28.69 -6.55
C PHE A 595 8.66 -29.41 -7.78
N MET A 596 8.71 -28.77 -8.95
CA MET A 596 9.31 -29.36 -10.15
C MET A 596 10.78 -29.70 -9.92
N THR A 597 11.57 -28.78 -9.34
CA THR A 597 12.99 -29.01 -9.03
C THR A 597 13.18 -30.18 -8.05
N LEU A 598 12.36 -30.26 -7.01
CA LEU A 598 12.40 -31.38 -6.06
C LEU A 598 12.03 -32.71 -6.73
N VAL A 599 10.97 -32.72 -7.55
CA VAL A 599 10.55 -33.92 -8.29
C VAL A 599 11.64 -34.33 -9.28
N ASP A 600 12.30 -33.39 -9.95
CA ASP A 600 13.45 -33.65 -10.83
C ASP A 600 14.59 -34.34 -10.10
N ALA A 601 15.01 -33.79 -8.96
CA ALA A 601 16.08 -34.36 -8.14
C ALA A 601 15.72 -35.77 -7.63
N VAL A 602 14.48 -35.97 -7.15
CA VAL A 602 14.04 -37.25 -6.57
C VAL A 602 13.82 -38.30 -7.65
N THR A 603 13.26 -37.94 -8.81
CA THR A 603 13.07 -38.89 -9.93
C THR A 603 14.42 -39.33 -10.50
N ALA A 604 15.44 -38.47 -10.46
CA ALA A 604 16.80 -38.85 -10.84
C ALA A 604 17.44 -39.86 -9.84
N GLU A 605 17.13 -39.74 -8.55
CA GLU A 605 17.59 -40.68 -7.52
C GLU A 605 16.76 -41.99 -7.50
N TYR A 606 15.46 -41.90 -7.82
CA TYR A 606 14.48 -43.00 -7.83
C TYR A 606 13.75 -43.06 -9.18
N PRO A 607 14.32 -43.74 -10.19
CA PRO A 607 13.78 -43.75 -11.56
C PRO A 607 12.38 -44.37 -11.68
N ASN A 608 12.08 -45.36 -10.82
CA ASN A 608 10.80 -46.05 -10.77
C ASN A 608 9.83 -45.33 -9.80
N SER A 609 9.49 -44.07 -10.09
CA SER A 609 8.66 -43.25 -9.21
C SER A 609 7.38 -42.70 -9.84
N VAL A 610 6.35 -42.57 -9.01
CA VAL A 610 5.06 -41.96 -9.39
C VAL A 610 4.71 -40.86 -8.39
N CYS A 611 4.29 -39.70 -8.89
CA CYS A 611 3.90 -38.56 -8.06
C CYS A 611 2.43 -38.60 -7.67
N PHE A 612 2.11 -38.25 -6.43
CA PHE A 612 0.77 -38.20 -5.88
C PHE A 612 0.54 -36.87 -5.17
N ALA A 613 -0.62 -36.25 -5.40
CA ALA A 613 -1.09 -35.08 -4.65
C ALA A 613 -2.61 -35.14 -4.43
N SER A 614 -3.10 -34.54 -3.36
CA SER A 614 -4.54 -34.33 -3.18
C SER A 614 -5.01 -33.06 -3.89
N LYS A 615 -6.15 -33.16 -4.57
CA LYS A 615 -6.86 -32.04 -5.18
C LYS A 615 -8.16 -31.81 -4.41
N LEU A 616 -8.33 -30.62 -3.85
CA LEU A 616 -9.58 -30.22 -3.22
C LEU A 616 -10.65 -30.06 -4.31
N ILE A 617 -11.77 -30.77 -4.15
CA ILE A 617 -12.93 -30.68 -5.03
C ILE A 617 -14.05 -30.00 -4.25
N PHE A 618 -14.50 -28.85 -4.76
CA PHE A 618 -15.62 -28.11 -4.21
C PHE A 618 -16.91 -28.54 -4.91
N ARG A 619 -18.01 -28.66 -4.16
CA ARG A 619 -19.33 -29.05 -4.72
C ARG A 619 -19.88 -28.06 -5.76
N HIS A 620 -19.54 -26.77 -5.63
CA HIS A 620 -19.92 -25.73 -6.58
C HIS A 620 -18.66 -25.00 -7.06
N VAL A 621 -18.28 -25.21 -8.32
CA VAL A 621 -17.12 -24.56 -8.93
C VAL A 621 -17.59 -23.42 -9.83
N ASN A 622 -17.60 -22.20 -9.29
CA ASN A 622 -17.73 -21.00 -10.11
C ASN A 622 -16.33 -20.43 -10.43
N PHE A 623 -16.23 -19.60 -11.47
CA PHE A 623 -14.98 -18.94 -11.86
C PHE A 623 -14.27 -18.26 -10.67
N LEU A 624 -15.05 -17.57 -9.84
CA LEU A 624 -14.53 -16.83 -8.68
C LEU A 624 -13.95 -17.77 -7.60
N THR A 625 -14.62 -18.90 -7.32
CA THR A 625 -14.10 -19.90 -6.38
C THR A 625 -12.88 -20.65 -6.93
N ALA A 626 -12.82 -20.86 -8.25
CA ALA A 626 -11.67 -21.46 -8.92
C ALA A 626 -10.45 -20.50 -8.93
N TRP A 627 -10.69 -19.19 -9.03
CA TRP A 627 -9.64 -18.17 -8.97
C TRP A 627 -9.08 -17.98 -7.55
N LEU A 628 -9.94 -18.05 -6.52
CA LEU A 628 -9.55 -17.89 -5.10
C LEU A 628 -8.69 -19.03 -4.53
N HIS A 629 -8.74 -20.21 -5.14
CA HIS A 629 -8.00 -21.39 -4.72
C HIS A 629 -6.96 -21.75 -5.77
N ASN A 630 -5.68 -21.58 -5.41
CA ASN A 630 -4.56 -21.86 -6.29
C ASN A 630 -4.64 -23.31 -6.79
N GLN A 631 -4.72 -23.51 -8.12
CA GLN A 631 -4.82 -24.83 -8.75
C GLN A 631 -3.46 -25.53 -8.85
N THR A 632 -2.57 -25.30 -7.89
CA THR A 632 -1.19 -25.79 -7.87
C THR A 632 -1.05 -27.28 -8.24
N PRO A 633 -1.90 -28.19 -7.73
CA PRO A 633 -1.81 -29.61 -8.12
C PRO A 633 -2.15 -29.86 -9.60
N GLY A 634 -3.09 -29.09 -10.18
CA GLY A 634 -3.44 -29.20 -11.60
C GLY A 634 -2.33 -28.67 -12.51
N GLU A 635 -1.76 -27.52 -12.18
CA GLU A 635 -0.64 -26.95 -12.93
C GLU A 635 0.61 -27.84 -12.86
N LEU A 636 0.90 -28.43 -11.68
CA LEU A 636 1.98 -29.40 -11.52
C LEU A 636 1.77 -30.63 -12.41
N GLN A 637 0.54 -31.15 -12.48
CA GLN A 637 0.22 -32.31 -13.31
C GLN A 637 0.48 -32.02 -14.79
N GLU A 638 0.01 -30.88 -15.28
CA GLU A 638 0.22 -30.47 -16.67
C GLU A 638 1.72 -30.37 -17.00
N ARG A 639 2.51 -29.72 -16.13
CA ARG A 639 3.96 -29.54 -16.34
C ARG A 639 4.73 -30.85 -16.24
N LEU A 640 4.40 -31.74 -15.30
CA LEU A 640 5.06 -33.04 -15.17
C LEU A 640 4.76 -33.97 -16.34
N HIS A 641 3.51 -33.98 -16.83
CA HIS A 641 3.13 -34.76 -18.02
C HIS A 641 3.89 -34.29 -19.26
N LEU A 642 4.10 -32.97 -19.42
CA LEU A 642 4.93 -32.44 -20.51
C LEU A 642 6.39 -32.90 -20.47
N GLN A 643 6.90 -33.28 -19.30
CA GLN A 643 8.23 -33.87 -19.11
C GLN A 643 8.23 -35.41 -19.14
N GLY A 644 7.08 -36.05 -19.43
CA GLY A 644 6.94 -37.50 -19.45
C GLY A 644 6.87 -38.17 -18.06
N LYS A 645 6.67 -37.40 -16.99
CA LYS A 645 6.59 -37.90 -15.61
C LYS A 645 5.14 -38.13 -15.21
N GLN A 646 4.87 -39.21 -14.48
CA GLN A 646 3.50 -39.57 -14.08
C GLN A 646 3.08 -38.88 -12.78
N MET A 647 1.91 -38.22 -12.79
CA MET A 647 1.30 -37.64 -11.59
C MET A 647 -0.18 -38.00 -11.48
N VAL A 648 -0.57 -38.54 -10.33
CA VAL A 648 -1.94 -38.91 -10.00
C VAL A 648 -2.52 -37.90 -9.00
N LEU A 649 -3.63 -37.26 -9.40
CA LEU A 649 -4.39 -36.36 -8.52
C LEU A 649 -5.51 -37.12 -7.83
N LEU A 650 -5.49 -37.11 -6.50
CA LEU A 650 -6.46 -37.80 -5.67
C LEU A 650 -7.54 -36.82 -5.21
N PRO A 651 -8.82 -37.05 -5.54
CA PRO A 651 -9.90 -36.15 -5.19
C PRO A 651 -10.14 -36.15 -3.68
N MET A 652 -10.23 -34.96 -3.09
CA MET A 652 -10.67 -34.76 -1.72
C MET A 652 -11.86 -33.81 -1.72
N ASN A 653 -13.05 -34.34 -1.42
CA ASN A 653 -14.27 -33.55 -1.39
C ASN A 653 -14.26 -32.62 -0.17
N VAL A 654 -14.40 -31.33 -0.44
CA VAL A 654 -14.62 -30.27 0.55
C VAL A 654 -16.04 -29.76 0.28
N ALA A 655 -16.90 -29.82 1.30
CA ALA A 655 -18.36 -29.83 1.14
C ALA A 655 -18.94 -28.50 0.66
#